data_AF-B1XR72-F1
#
_entry.id   AF-B1XR72-F1
#
_cell.length_a   1.000
_cell.length_b   1.000
_cell.length_c   1.000
_cell.angle_alpha   90.00
_cell.angle_beta   90.00
_cell.angle_gamma   90.00
#
_symmetry.space_group_name_H-M   'P 1'
#
loop_
_entity.id
_entity.type
_entity.pdbx_description
1 polymer ?
#
loop_
_entity_poly.entity_id
_entity_poly.type
_entity_poly.pdbx_seq_one_letter_code
_entity_poly.pdbx_strand_id
1 'polypeptide(L)'
;MSKTEYEQNLDANLDEWNIDELSEYLEENCEEEELELIFRAIDLLQDCLLNSFEFKSEIHLNKTMLRLSQKEIHDIFQFIFNDLEPPAETVEAINAAVAKELSEMPPDVEIEAVQQWLRLKLAVVFEVFRVPFILQDFEAGRIKSPEDWAEIQDNLAYEYSGNVGQNRREIIERVIHHYQEALTVYTKEAFPEQWSEAQNNLAGVYIERINGDRKENLELAIFHCEKALMIYTKKTYLEQQAKAQNKLAFIYINQIEREKSKNIERAIDYCQEALIIYTKKLYPEQWTEAQNNLANAYLQRIEGERKENLEHAIYHYKIALTGYVRDIFPEQWAEVQNNLASIYKDRIEGDRKENLEMAIFHCEEALKVYVRDIFPEQWAEVQNNLASIYKDRIEGDRKENLEMAIFHCKEALKVYVRDIFPEQWAITLINLGLAYMERINGEIQQNKQYSIYCYEQALEVIKRKTHPRTWSDIQYCLANVYSEYHTAIYYCHRALREQTINTYPYDCLKTNSLLGNLYLKQKKWQAAIEVYQRTIECIELLTMWATDDDYKQQIITENIEVYDNIIQACVALGKYDEAITYAERGRSRRLVDLIASNDLYADAEIPPEIQDYLARYEAIEKQLHDLRQEDDSQGSMERRFSRFQETNLSSEAREEKLEQIQALAAEKQTLWREIRRADPVIAQQIQVEAISFAEIAALLPGPESAILSICNTGAETHIFVIRYLAATPKKSGLFSRFQQPKQAKPIVTLHSCLELTYGKLEELLTEQWLIPYQENNPQWRANLGHNLQNIAQALNLEQLVQDHLQGIKELIIIPSTWGLHHIPFAALPLGDAQTTATSSSPDAARIKLKEKTKIKTIQSIIHETYMGDQFQIRVLPSCQILKYCHDRPKPEKITYGIVENASDDLKFTHIEAQRLRELETVLPENYLRGRAEVTVKNYQALLKRVENIHSAHHAESNLSNPRESALKLGDGNFSLGSLMLKRYPNLNHVFLSCCETNLGKPELTDDLLTLGTGFLCAGARTVISSLWAVDDLATAIFTSYYSEALKETQKPAIALQQAQQRLRNATIADLCRDFPELAHQINIGNPNQRPYIDPFYWAGFICQGS
;
A
#
# COMPACT_ATOMS: atom_id res chain seq x y z
N MET A 1 -13.57 -2.39 43.08
CA MET A 1 -15.03 -2.37 42.78
C MET A 1 -15.87 -2.91 43.95
N SER A 2 -17.17 -2.54 44.08
CA SER A 2 -18.08 -3.15 45.08
C SER A 2 -18.60 -4.52 44.63
N LYS A 3 -18.78 -5.47 45.56
CA LYS A 3 -19.18 -6.87 45.29
C LYS A 3 -20.44 -6.99 44.41
N THR A 4 -21.35 -6.02 44.47
CA THR A 4 -22.60 -6.02 43.71
C THR A 4 -22.45 -5.56 42.25
N GLU A 5 -21.43 -4.74 41.94
CA GLU A 5 -21.04 -4.42 40.55
C GLU A 5 -20.16 -5.53 39.95
N TYR A 6 -19.40 -6.24 40.79
CA TYR A 6 -18.58 -7.39 40.39
C TYR A 6 -19.44 -8.61 39.99
N GLU A 7 -20.58 -8.82 40.65
CA GLU A 7 -21.50 -9.94 40.37
C GLU A 7 -22.41 -9.72 39.15
N GLN A 8 -22.50 -8.50 38.60
CA GLN A 8 -23.39 -8.19 37.46
C GLN A 8 -22.73 -8.27 36.08
N ASN A 9 -21.39 -8.29 36.00
CA ASN A 9 -20.64 -8.17 34.74
C ASN A 9 -19.80 -9.40 34.35
N LEU A 10 -19.87 -10.51 35.09
CA LEU A 10 -19.09 -11.70 34.76
C LEU A 10 -19.93 -12.79 34.09
N ASP A 11 -19.46 -13.25 32.93
CA ASP A 11 -19.81 -14.56 32.40
C ASP A 11 -19.38 -15.63 33.42
N ALA A 12 -20.33 -16.48 33.80
CA ALA A 12 -20.15 -17.52 34.78
C ALA A 12 -19.25 -18.63 34.20
N ASN A 13 -17.95 -18.66 34.55
CA ASN A 13 -17.07 -19.84 34.52
C ASN A 13 -15.65 -19.56 35.11
N LEU A 14 -15.56 -18.84 36.23
CA LEU A 14 -14.28 -18.63 36.94
C LEU A 14 -13.69 -19.90 37.58
N ASP A 15 -14.50 -20.93 37.82
CA ASP A 15 -14.07 -22.16 38.51
C ASP A 15 -13.21 -23.08 37.63
N GLU A 16 -12.98 -22.74 36.36
CA GLU A 16 -12.19 -23.52 35.39
C GLU A 16 -10.85 -22.87 35.00
N TRP A 17 -10.53 -21.68 35.51
CA TRP A 17 -9.32 -20.93 35.11
C TRP A 17 -8.07 -21.42 35.84
N ASN A 18 -6.97 -21.52 35.09
CA ASN A 18 -5.66 -21.78 35.68
C ASN A 18 -5.04 -20.49 36.26
N ILE A 19 -3.94 -20.63 37.00
CA ILE A 19 -3.29 -19.50 37.71
C ILE A 19 -2.82 -18.39 36.76
N ASP A 20 -2.42 -18.75 35.54
CA ASP A 20 -1.95 -17.78 34.54
C ASP A 20 -3.13 -16.98 33.94
N GLU A 21 -4.26 -17.63 33.67
CA GLU A 21 -5.49 -16.99 33.19
C GLU A 21 -6.12 -16.07 34.25
N LEU A 22 -6.06 -16.46 35.53
CA LEU A 22 -6.51 -15.62 36.65
C LEU A 22 -5.57 -14.43 36.87
N SER A 23 -4.26 -14.61 36.69
CA SER A 23 -3.27 -13.54 36.78
C SER A 23 -3.43 -12.51 35.66
N GLU A 24 -3.67 -12.96 34.44
CA GLU A 24 -3.83 -12.09 33.26
C GLU A 24 -5.14 -11.28 33.34
N TYR A 25 -6.24 -11.87 33.85
CA TYR A 25 -7.49 -11.13 34.08
C TYR A 25 -7.38 -10.07 35.18
N LEU A 26 -6.61 -10.35 36.24
CA LEU A 26 -6.37 -9.40 37.33
C LEU A 26 -5.49 -8.23 36.86
N GLU A 27 -4.49 -8.48 36.01
CA GLU A 27 -3.70 -7.44 35.32
C GLU A 27 -4.56 -6.58 34.38
N GLU A 28 -5.57 -7.17 33.72
CA GLU A 28 -6.46 -6.47 32.79
C GLU A 28 -7.54 -5.59 33.45
N ASN A 29 -7.84 -5.74 34.75
CA ASN A 29 -9.04 -5.13 35.37
C ASN A 29 -8.85 -4.49 36.76
N CYS A 30 -7.67 -4.56 37.38
CA CYS A 30 -7.38 -3.90 38.66
C CYS A 30 -6.47 -2.67 38.45
N GLU A 31 -6.66 -1.60 39.23
CA GLU A 31 -5.75 -0.44 39.18
C GLU A 31 -4.40 -0.78 39.83
N GLU A 32 -3.34 -0.06 39.40
CA GLU A 32 -1.92 -0.33 39.65
C GLU A 32 -1.58 -0.56 41.15
N GLU A 33 -2.25 0.17 42.05
CA GLU A 33 -2.07 0.06 43.51
C GLU A 33 -2.63 -1.24 44.13
N GLU A 34 -3.66 -1.86 43.52
CA GLU A 34 -4.23 -3.14 43.97
C GLU A 34 -3.42 -4.34 43.43
N LEU A 35 -2.84 -4.22 42.24
CA LEU A 35 -1.91 -5.21 41.65
C LEU A 35 -0.59 -5.29 42.43
N GLU A 36 -0.07 -4.16 42.90
CA GLU A 36 1.17 -4.11 43.68
C GLU A 36 1.05 -4.87 45.01
N LEU A 37 -0.13 -4.87 45.64
CA LEU A 37 -0.41 -5.62 46.88
C LEU A 37 -0.55 -7.13 46.66
N ILE A 38 -1.13 -7.55 45.52
CA ILE A 38 -1.31 -8.96 45.16
C ILE A 38 0.01 -9.57 44.70
N PHE A 39 0.79 -8.86 43.88
CA PHE A 39 2.13 -9.30 43.49
C PHE A 39 3.10 -9.32 44.67
N ARG A 40 3.03 -8.36 45.62
CA ARG A 40 3.78 -8.46 46.88
C ARG A 40 3.44 -9.69 47.70
N ALA A 41 2.18 -10.13 47.71
CA ALA A 41 1.77 -11.32 48.46
C ALA A 41 2.24 -12.62 47.79
N ILE A 42 2.32 -12.64 46.45
CA ILE A 42 2.86 -13.75 45.66
C ILE A 42 4.40 -13.80 45.77
N ASP A 43 5.07 -12.64 45.69
CA ASP A 43 6.52 -12.51 45.94
C ASP A 43 6.88 -12.91 47.38
N LEU A 44 6.09 -12.54 48.39
CA LEU A 44 6.28 -12.99 49.78
C LEU A 44 6.08 -14.50 49.96
N LEU A 45 5.26 -15.14 49.14
CA LEU A 45 5.07 -16.59 49.13
C LEU A 45 6.17 -17.33 48.35
N GLN A 46 6.71 -16.71 47.29
CA GLN A 46 7.88 -17.21 46.53
C GLN A 46 9.19 -17.01 47.31
N ASP A 47 9.38 -15.89 48.01
CA ASP A 47 10.52 -15.63 48.89
C ASP A 47 10.54 -16.56 50.11
N CYS A 48 9.38 -16.98 50.62
CA CYS A 48 9.29 -18.00 51.66
C CYS A 48 9.69 -19.42 51.16
N LEU A 49 9.66 -19.66 49.85
CA LEU A 49 9.98 -20.97 49.23
C LEU A 49 11.38 -21.01 48.58
N LEU A 50 11.98 -19.85 48.24
CA LEU A 50 13.32 -19.74 47.63
C LEU A 50 14.45 -19.48 48.65
N ASN A 51 14.14 -19.09 49.89
CA ASN A 51 15.14 -18.86 50.94
C ASN A 51 15.69 -20.13 51.63
N SER A 52 15.69 -21.27 50.95
CA SER A 52 16.39 -22.47 51.42
C SER A 52 17.44 -22.96 50.43
N PHE A 53 18.44 -22.12 50.09
CA PHE A 53 19.74 -22.59 49.59
C PHE A 53 20.88 -21.64 50.02
N GLU A 54 21.85 -22.23 50.72
CA GLU A 54 22.99 -21.59 51.37
C GLU A 54 24.00 -20.98 50.38
N PHE A 55 24.41 -19.72 50.60
CA PHE A 55 25.80 -19.32 50.45
C PHE A 55 26.42 -19.18 51.85
N LYS A 56 27.34 -20.08 52.17
CA LYS A 56 28.16 -20.05 53.39
C LYS A 56 29.13 -18.87 53.34
N SER A 57 28.70 -17.74 53.88
CA SER A 57 29.50 -16.92 54.78
C SER A 57 28.63 -15.80 55.34
N GLU A 58 27.99 -16.04 56.49
CA GLU A 58 27.51 -14.96 57.35
C GLU A 58 28.71 -14.06 57.71
N ILE A 59 28.79 -12.87 57.10
CA ILE A 59 29.62 -11.80 57.64
C ILE A 59 28.87 -11.23 58.85
N HIS A 60 29.12 -11.81 60.03
CA HIS A 60 28.70 -11.20 61.29
C HIS A 60 29.58 -9.98 61.58
N LEU A 61 29.11 -8.80 61.17
CA LEU A 61 29.68 -7.52 61.57
C LEU A 61 29.42 -7.30 63.06
N ASN A 62 30.43 -7.56 63.88
CA ASN A 62 30.50 -7.07 65.25
C ASN A 62 31.58 -5.98 65.33
N LYS A 63 31.39 -4.99 66.23
CA LYS A 63 32.15 -3.73 66.40
C LYS A 63 33.70 -3.82 66.48
N THR A 64 34.31 -4.98 66.29
CA THR A 64 35.75 -5.23 66.35
C THR A 64 36.37 -5.69 65.02
N MET A 65 35.61 -5.86 63.93
CA MET A 65 36.16 -6.22 62.62
C MET A 65 35.74 -5.22 61.53
N LEU A 66 36.57 -4.20 61.32
CA LEU A 66 36.58 -3.36 60.13
C LEU A 66 38.01 -3.30 59.57
N ARG A 67 38.57 -4.48 59.32
CA ARG A 67 39.71 -4.69 58.44
C ARG A 67 39.25 -5.73 57.45
N LEU A 68 39.30 -5.41 56.15
CA LEU A 68 39.13 -6.42 55.12
C LEU A 68 40.20 -7.49 55.38
N SER A 69 39.79 -8.76 55.44
CA SER A 69 40.76 -9.84 55.61
C SER A 69 41.72 -9.86 54.42
N GLN A 70 42.93 -10.38 54.64
CA GLN A 70 43.91 -10.56 53.56
C GLN A 70 43.31 -11.33 52.38
N LYS A 71 42.40 -12.26 52.67
CA LYS A 71 41.64 -13.03 51.69
C LYS A 71 40.62 -12.17 50.93
N GLU A 72 39.87 -11.29 51.59
CA GLU A 72 38.91 -10.42 50.89
C GLU A 72 39.61 -9.35 50.04
N ILE A 73 40.73 -8.81 50.52
CA ILE A 73 41.57 -7.91 49.71
C ILE A 73 42.14 -8.68 48.52
N HIS A 74 42.59 -9.92 48.72
CA HIS A 74 43.03 -10.80 47.66
C HIS A 74 41.90 -11.10 46.66
N ASP A 75 40.71 -11.50 47.11
CA ASP A 75 39.56 -11.82 46.25
C ASP A 75 39.09 -10.58 45.46
N ILE A 76 39.11 -9.38 46.06
CA ILE A 76 38.84 -8.11 45.35
C ILE A 76 39.95 -7.80 44.33
N PHE A 77 41.21 -8.06 44.68
CA PHE A 77 42.36 -7.84 43.79
C PHE A 77 42.37 -8.85 42.62
N GLN A 78 42.00 -10.09 42.86
CA GLN A 78 41.86 -11.15 41.85
C GLN A 78 40.66 -10.87 40.94
N PHE A 79 39.56 -10.36 41.50
CA PHE A 79 38.37 -9.93 40.75
C PHE A 79 38.64 -8.73 39.84
N ILE A 80 39.48 -7.78 40.27
CA ILE A 80 39.80 -6.56 39.49
C ILE A 80 40.98 -6.79 38.53
N PHE A 81 41.98 -7.57 38.90
CA PHE A 81 43.26 -7.72 38.18
C PHE A 81 43.53 -9.13 37.65
N ASN A 82 42.51 -10.01 37.56
CA ASN A 82 42.57 -11.35 36.95
C ASN A 82 43.85 -12.14 37.30
N ASP A 83 43.94 -12.59 38.55
CA ASP A 83 44.96 -13.51 39.07
C ASP A 83 46.35 -12.95 39.47
N LEU A 84 46.53 -11.63 39.60
CA LEU A 84 47.75 -11.04 40.18
C LEU A 84 47.74 -11.08 41.73
N GLU A 85 48.85 -11.50 42.36
CA GLU A 85 49.01 -11.44 43.83
C GLU A 85 49.50 -10.05 44.29
N PRO A 86 48.77 -9.34 45.19
CA PRO A 86 49.21 -8.04 45.69
C PRO A 86 50.40 -8.17 46.65
N PRO A 87 51.40 -7.26 46.60
CA PRO A 87 52.49 -7.21 47.58
C PRO A 87 51.96 -7.02 49.02
N ALA A 88 52.59 -7.66 50.00
CA ALA A 88 52.16 -7.61 51.40
C ALA A 88 52.08 -6.18 51.98
N GLU A 89 52.97 -5.30 51.55
CA GLU A 89 53.04 -3.89 51.95
C GLU A 89 51.81 -3.09 51.43
N THR A 90 51.32 -3.42 50.24
CA THR A 90 50.11 -2.82 49.65
C THR A 90 48.87 -3.21 50.45
N VAL A 91 48.80 -4.47 50.89
CA VAL A 91 47.71 -4.98 51.73
C VAL A 91 47.68 -4.30 53.11
N GLU A 92 48.85 -4.01 53.70
CA GLU A 92 48.94 -3.24 54.95
C GLU A 92 48.52 -1.78 54.78
N ALA A 93 48.92 -1.13 53.69
CA ALA A 93 48.58 0.27 53.40
C ALA A 93 47.08 0.48 53.17
N ILE A 94 46.43 -0.42 52.41
CA ILE A 94 44.98 -0.40 52.18
C ILE A 94 44.22 -0.57 53.49
N ASN A 95 44.63 -1.51 54.32
CA ASN A 95 44.04 -1.74 55.64
C ASN A 95 44.17 -0.51 56.56
N ALA A 96 45.30 0.19 56.52
CA ALA A 96 45.51 1.40 57.31
C ALA A 96 44.64 2.59 56.84
N ALA A 97 44.49 2.77 55.52
CA ALA A 97 43.67 3.83 54.94
C ALA A 97 42.18 3.63 55.21
N VAL A 98 41.68 2.39 55.00
CA VAL A 98 40.28 2.01 55.27
C VAL A 98 39.94 2.18 56.75
N ALA A 99 40.83 1.76 57.66
CA ALA A 99 40.62 1.91 59.09
C ALA A 99 40.56 3.37 59.56
N LYS A 100 41.30 4.28 58.91
CA LYS A 100 41.32 5.70 59.24
C LYS A 100 40.00 6.39 58.86
N GLU A 101 39.51 6.20 57.63
CA GLU A 101 38.29 6.90 57.20
C GLU A 101 37.02 6.32 57.83
N LEU A 102 36.96 5.01 58.10
CA LEU A 102 35.85 4.41 58.85
C LEU A 102 35.77 4.94 60.29
N SER A 103 36.88 5.41 60.86
CA SER A 103 36.88 6.05 62.18
C SER A 103 36.31 7.48 62.19
N GLU A 104 36.13 8.08 61.01
CA GLU A 104 35.62 9.44 60.81
C GLU A 104 34.15 9.46 60.35
N MET A 105 33.53 8.29 60.12
CA MET A 105 32.14 8.17 59.66
C MET A 105 31.09 8.30 60.79
N PRO A 106 29.91 8.89 60.52
CA PRO A 106 28.82 8.97 61.49
C PRO A 106 28.31 7.57 61.91
N PRO A 107 27.84 7.40 63.17
CA PRO A 107 27.48 6.09 63.72
C PRO A 107 26.19 5.45 63.13
N ASP A 108 25.41 6.17 62.33
CA ASP A 108 24.07 5.77 61.87
C ASP A 108 24.00 5.50 60.34
N VAL A 109 25.13 5.22 59.68
CA VAL A 109 25.17 4.95 58.23
C VAL A 109 24.81 3.47 57.95
N GLU A 110 23.90 3.25 56.99
CA GLU A 110 23.50 1.90 56.56
C GLU A 110 24.67 1.10 55.96
N ILE A 111 24.72 -0.20 56.27
CA ILE A 111 25.83 -1.10 55.90
C ILE A 111 26.00 -1.19 54.38
N GLU A 112 24.92 -1.16 53.61
CA GLU A 112 24.95 -1.16 52.14
C GLU A 112 25.57 0.13 51.58
N ALA A 113 25.29 1.29 52.19
CA ALA A 113 25.93 2.55 51.82
C ALA A 113 27.44 2.57 52.16
N VAL A 114 27.84 1.96 53.28
CA VAL A 114 29.26 1.78 53.64
C VAL A 114 29.96 0.85 52.64
N GLN A 115 29.29 -0.22 52.18
CA GLN A 115 29.82 -1.16 51.18
C GLN A 115 29.95 -0.53 49.79
N GLN A 116 28.95 0.23 49.35
CA GLN A 116 28.96 0.92 48.05
C GLN A 116 29.99 2.06 48.04
N TRP A 117 30.15 2.77 49.16
CA TRP A 117 31.21 3.75 49.38
C TRP A 117 32.61 3.12 49.38
N LEU A 118 32.80 1.99 50.07
CA LEU A 118 34.06 1.23 50.06
C LEU A 118 34.44 0.80 48.64
N ARG A 119 33.48 0.34 47.83
CA ARG A 119 33.70 -0.03 46.43
C ARG A 119 34.16 1.16 45.57
N LEU A 120 33.50 2.31 45.68
CA LEU A 120 33.86 3.53 44.94
C LEU A 120 35.21 4.12 45.36
N LYS A 121 35.51 4.14 46.66
CA LYS A 121 36.78 4.66 47.20
C LYS A 121 37.95 3.72 46.96
N LEU A 122 37.75 2.40 47.06
CA LEU A 122 38.79 1.43 46.69
C LEU A 122 39.13 1.55 45.21
N ALA A 123 38.15 1.72 44.32
CA ALA A 123 38.40 1.97 42.89
C ALA A 123 39.29 3.22 42.65
N VAL A 124 39.08 4.32 43.39
CA VAL A 124 39.90 5.54 43.33
C VAL A 124 41.29 5.35 43.96
N VAL A 125 41.38 4.60 45.07
CA VAL A 125 42.64 4.27 45.74
C VAL A 125 43.51 3.36 44.85
N PHE A 126 42.91 2.42 44.12
CA PHE A 126 43.63 1.53 43.19
C PHE A 126 44.09 2.24 41.91
N GLU A 127 43.37 3.25 41.42
CA GLU A 127 43.85 4.18 40.37
C GLU A 127 45.12 4.94 40.82
N VAL A 128 45.17 5.37 42.08
CA VAL A 128 46.35 6.07 42.66
C VAL A 128 47.54 5.12 42.89
N PHE A 129 47.30 3.83 43.13
CA PHE A 129 48.33 2.78 43.24
C PHE A 129 48.80 2.19 41.87
N ARG A 130 48.21 2.63 40.75
CA ARG A 130 48.62 2.28 39.36
C ARG A 130 49.92 2.98 38.94
N VAL A 131 50.12 4.22 39.41
CA VAL A 131 51.32 5.04 39.12
C VAL A 131 52.63 4.50 39.73
N PRO A 132 52.66 3.96 40.96
CA PRO A 132 53.85 3.35 41.56
C PRO A 132 54.34 2.04 40.91
N PHE A 133 53.48 1.23 40.29
CA PHE A 133 53.90 -0.03 39.64
C PHE A 133 54.74 0.23 38.38
N ILE A 134 54.35 1.25 37.60
CA ILE A 134 55.16 1.77 36.48
C ILE A 134 56.51 2.26 37.01
N LEU A 135 56.52 3.00 38.12
CA LEU A 135 57.74 3.47 38.80
C LEU A 135 58.62 2.32 39.33
N GLN A 136 58.05 1.21 39.80
CA GLN A 136 58.81 0.10 40.36
C GLN A 136 59.55 -0.73 39.30
N ASP A 137 58.95 -0.94 38.13
CA ASP A 137 59.63 -1.54 36.97
C ASP A 137 60.56 -0.57 36.24
N PHE A 138 60.31 0.74 36.37
CA PHE A 138 61.23 1.82 36.01
C PHE A 138 62.51 1.79 36.85
N GLU A 139 62.34 1.71 38.18
CA GLU A 139 63.42 1.69 39.16
C GLU A 139 64.19 0.36 39.12
N ALA A 140 63.54 -0.74 38.72
CA ALA A 140 64.17 -2.03 38.44
C ALA A 140 64.85 -2.13 37.06
N GLY A 141 64.73 -1.09 36.20
CA GLY A 141 65.37 -1.01 34.89
C GLY A 141 64.76 -1.91 33.80
N ARG A 142 63.55 -2.43 34.02
CA ARG A 142 62.82 -3.28 33.06
C ARG A 142 62.06 -2.48 32.00
N ILE A 143 61.68 -1.25 32.33
CA ILE A 143 61.06 -0.25 31.45
C ILE A 143 61.93 1.01 31.56
N LYS A 144 62.27 1.67 30.44
CA LYS A 144 63.24 2.78 30.46
C LYS A 144 62.58 4.17 30.47
N SER A 145 61.30 4.27 30.11
CA SER A 145 60.51 5.51 30.03
C SER A 145 58.99 5.23 30.10
N PRO A 146 58.13 6.15 30.57
CA PRO A 146 56.67 5.93 30.56
C PRO A 146 56.15 5.74 29.14
N GLU A 147 56.85 6.33 28.16
CA GLU A 147 56.65 6.10 26.74
C GLU A 147 56.91 4.64 26.34
N ASP A 148 58.00 4.02 26.79
CA ASP A 148 58.28 2.60 26.52
C ASP A 148 57.19 1.69 27.11
N TRP A 149 56.63 2.04 28.26
CA TRP A 149 55.51 1.29 28.82
C TRP A 149 54.25 1.42 27.97
N ALA A 150 53.91 2.64 27.53
CA ALA A 150 52.75 2.86 26.66
C ALA A 150 52.90 2.14 25.32
N GLU A 151 54.11 2.13 24.75
CA GLU A 151 54.44 1.40 23.53
C GLU A 151 54.32 -0.12 23.72
N ILE A 152 54.76 -0.66 24.86
CA ILE A 152 54.57 -2.09 25.18
C ILE A 152 53.08 -2.42 25.31
N GLN A 153 52.29 -1.59 26.01
CA GLN A 153 50.85 -1.83 26.18
C GLN A 153 50.11 -1.77 24.84
N ASP A 154 50.40 -0.79 23.99
CA ASP A 154 49.80 -0.65 22.66
C ASP A 154 50.16 -1.84 21.74
N ASN A 155 51.42 -2.27 21.76
CA ASN A 155 51.86 -3.45 21.01
C ASN A 155 51.24 -4.75 21.52
N LEU A 156 51.08 -4.91 22.85
CA LEU A 156 50.40 -6.06 23.44
C LEU A 156 48.92 -6.07 23.04
N ALA A 157 48.25 -4.92 23.07
CA ALA A 157 46.87 -4.80 22.62
C ALA A 157 46.74 -5.21 21.14
N TYR A 158 47.65 -4.75 20.29
CA TYR A 158 47.69 -5.12 18.88
C TYR A 158 47.95 -6.63 18.68
N GLU A 159 48.92 -7.21 19.39
CA GLU A 159 49.25 -8.64 19.29
C GLU A 159 48.10 -9.53 19.77
N TYR A 160 47.47 -9.19 20.89
CA TYR A 160 46.29 -9.90 21.39
C TYR A 160 45.09 -9.77 20.44
N SER A 161 44.94 -8.63 19.77
CA SER A 161 43.87 -8.45 18.77
C SER A 161 44.04 -9.35 17.54
N GLY A 162 45.27 -9.78 17.22
CA GLY A 162 45.57 -10.70 16.12
C GLY A 162 45.40 -12.19 16.46
N ASN A 163 45.20 -12.54 17.74
CA ASN A 163 45.27 -13.93 18.24
C ASN A 163 43.94 -14.41 18.86
N VAL A 164 42.82 -13.97 18.27
CA VAL A 164 41.46 -14.24 18.74
C VAL A 164 41.05 -15.69 18.38
N GLY A 165 41.59 -16.65 19.13
CA GLY A 165 41.18 -18.06 19.11
C GLY A 165 40.10 -18.38 20.15
N GLN A 166 40.10 -19.62 20.68
CA GLN A 166 39.25 -19.98 21.82
C GLN A 166 39.52 -19.01 23.00
N ASN A 167 38.45 -18.53 23.66
CA ASN A 167 38.40 -17.46 24.67
C ASN A 167 38.32 -16.00 24.15
N ARG A 168 37.65 -15.77 23.01
CA ARG A 168 37.37 -14.43 22.45
C ARG A 168 36.87 -13.37 23.47
N ARG A 169 35.98 -13.76 24.40
CA ARG A 169 35.44 -12.82 25.43
C ARG A 169 36.54 -12.24 26.34
N GLU A 170 37.42 -13.10 26.86
CA GLU A 170 38.48 -12.68 27.78
C GLU A 170 39.58 -11.90 27.07
N ILE A 171 39.90 -12.29 25.83
CA ILE A 171 40.93 -11.62 25.03
C ILE A 171 40.49 -10.20 24.68
N ILE A 172 39.23 -9.98 24.32
CA ILE A 172 38.72 -8.63 24.00
C ILE A 172 38.84 -7.69 25.22
N GLU A 173 38.45 -8.14 26.41
CA GLU A 173 38.58 -7.28 27.61
C GLU A 173 40.05 -6.97 27.94
N ARG A 174 40.97 -7.93 27.72
CA ARG A 174 42.41 -7.69 27.86
C ARG A 174 42.93 -6.67 26.84
N VAL A 175 42.48 -6.75 25.59
CA VAL A 175 42.84 -5.79 24.55
C VAL A 175 42.32 -4.39 24.90
N ILE A 176 41.07 -4.27 25.37
CA ILE A 176 40.50 -3.00 25.86
C ILE A 176 41.37 -2.44 27.00
N HIS A 177 41.73 -3.27 27.96
CA HIS A 177 42.57 -2.88 29.08
C HIS A 177 43.94 -2.34 28.61
N HIS A 178 44.64 -3.05 27.75
CA HIS A 178 45.95 -2.63 27.25
C HIS A 178 45.91 -1.31 26.45
N TYR A 179 44.89 -1.10 25.59
CA TYR A 179 44.71 0.19 24.92
C TYR A 179 44.38 1.31 25.91
N GLN A 180 43.55 1.05 26.93
CA GLN A 180 43.24 2.03 27.97
C GLN A 180 44.49 2.40 28.79
N GLU A 181 45.35 1.43 29.12
CA GLU A 181 46.64 1.67 29.77
C GLU A 181 47.54 2.57 28.90
N ALA A 182 47.71 2.26 27.61
CA ALA A 182 48.49 3.08 26.69
C ALA A 182 48.00 4.54 26.63
N LEU A 183 46.67 4.74 26.64
CA LEU A 183 46.02 6.05 26.63
C LEU A 183 46.17 6.86 27.93
N THR A 184 46.70 6.28 29.01
CA THR A 184 47.06 7.06 30.23
C THR A 184 48.33 7.90 30.01
N VAL A 185 49.19 7.49 29.08
CA VAL A 185 50.46 8.18 28.73
C VAL A 185 50.34 8.87 27.38
N TYR A 186 49.77 8.20 26.37
CA TYR A 186 49.46 8.82 25.09
C TYR A 186 48.33 9.84 25.29
N THR A 187 48.64 11.12 25.14
CA THR A 187 47.67 12.21 25.23
C THR A 187 47.67 13.00 23.93
N LYS A 188 46.56 13.71 23.66
CA LYS A 188 46.38 14.51 22.45
C LYS A 188 47.49 15.56 22.27
N GLU A 189 48.00 16.12 23.37
CA GLU A 189 49.01 17.19 23.35
C GLU A 189 50.44 16.65 23.22
N ALA A 190 50.77 15.54 23.90
CA ALA A 190 52.14 15.01 23.94
C ALA A 190 52.42 14.00 22.82
N PHE A 191 51.44 13.16 22.45
CA PHE A 191 51.57 12.07 21.50
C PHE A 191 50.35 12.00 20.56
N PRO A 192 50.10 13.06 19.74
CA PRO A 192 48.86 13.17 18.98
C PRO A 192 48.61 12.01 18.01
N GLU A 193 49.67 11.43 17.44
CA GLU A 193 49.58 10.33 16.47
C GLU A 193 49.24 9.01 17.17
N GLN A 194 50.07 8.58 18.12
CA GLN A 194 49.86 7.37 18.92
C GLN A 194 48.54 7.42 19.68
N TRP A 195 48.18 8.59 20.22
CA TRP A 195 46.88 8.81 20.84
C TRP A 195 45.74 8.57 19.86
N SER A 196 45.76 9.18 18.66
CA SER A 196 44.70 8.98 17.67
C SER A 196 44.62 7.55 17.14
N GLU A 197 45.74 6.83 17.07
CA GLU A 197 45.81 5.44 16.63
C GLU A 197 45.22 4.50 17.67
N ALA A 198 45.66 4.62 18.93
CA ALA A 198 45.11 3.85 20.05
C ALA A 198 43.60 4.10 20.22
N GLN A 199 43.13 5.34 20.05
CA GLN A 199 41.69 5.67 20.05
C GLN A 199 40.94 4.94 18.91
N ASN A 200 41.44 5.01 17.67
CA ASN A 200 40.81 4.35 16.53
C ASN A 200 40.82 2.81 16.62
N ASN A 201 41.87 2.23 17.21
CA ASN A 201 41.96 0.80 17.43
C ASN A 201 41.01 0.35 18.54
N LEU A 202 40.97 1.08 19.65
CA LEU A 202 40.02 0.86 20.75
C LEU A 202 38.56 0.93 20.27
N ALA A 203 38.24 1.86 19.37
CA ALA A 203 36.92 1.90 18.73
C ALA A 203 36.57 0.58 18.00
N GLY A 204 37.52 -0.01 17.28
CA GLY A 204 37.32 -1.30 16.60
C GLY A 204 37.09 -2.45 17.60
N VAL A 205 37.77 -2.42 18.73
CA VAL A 205 37.63 -3.44 19.77
C VAL A 205 36.27 -3.33 20.46
N TYR A 206 35.75 -2.12 20.68
CA TYR A 206 34.40 -1.91 21.19
C TYR A 206 33.32 -2.37 20.21
N ILE A 207 33.53 -2.24 18.89
CA ILE A 207 32.63 -2.82 17.87
C ILE A 207 32.54 -4.35 18.01
N GLU A 208 33.61 -5.02 18.44
CA GLU A 208 33.65 -6.47 18.58
C GLU A 208 33.32 -6.98 19.99
N ARG A 209 33.12 -6.08 20.95
CA ARG A 209 32.95 -6.44 22.36
C ARG A 209 31.66 -7.22 22.61
N ILE A 210 31.83 -8.38 23.26
CA ILE A 210 30.77 -9.33 23.57
C ILE A 210 30.12 -9.05 24.94
N ASN A 211 30.88 -8.53 25.91
CA ASN A 211 30.37 -8.21 27.23
C ASN A 211 29.70 -6.84 27.27
N GLY A 212 28.72 -6.67 28.16
CA GLY A 212 27.96 -5.44 28.33
C GLY A 212 26.86 -5.27 27.30
N ASP A 213 26.14 -4.16 27.41
CA ASP A 213 25.08 -3.83 26.46
C ASP A 213 25.66 -3.43 25.09
N ARG A 214 25.06 -3.94 24.00
CA ARG A 214 25.56 -3.72 22.63
C ARG A 214 25.51 -2.24 22.24
N LYS A 215 24.50 -1.50 22.70
CA LYS A 215 24.33 -0.07 22.40
C LYS A 215 25.42 0.74 23.09
N GLU A 216 25.67 0.48 24.37
CA GLU A 216 26.76 1.15 25.11
C GLU A 216 28.12 0.91 24.43
N ASN A 217 28.37 -0.30 23.95
CA ASN A 217 29.60 -0.62 23.23
C ASN A 217 29.73 0.16 21.90
N LEU A 218 28.64 0.30 21.14
CA LEU A 218 28.65 1.10 19.92
C LEU A 218 28.82 2.61 20.20
N GLU A 219 28.22 3.13 21.27
CA GLU A 219 28.39 4.53 21.69
C GLU A 219 29.84 4.82 22.11
N LEU A 220 30.48 3.90 22.83
CA LEU A 220 31.91 3.99 23.14
C LEU A 220 32.76 3.95 21.86
N ALA A 221 32.41 3.10 20.89
CA ALA A 221 33.11 3.06 19.61
C ALA A 221 33.01 4.39 18.85
N ILE A 222 31.83 5.03 18.81
CA ILE A 222 31.64 6.38 18.21
C ILE A 222 32.56 7.39 18.91
N PHE A 223 32.50 7.43 20.24
CA PHE A 223 33.31 8.35 21.04
C PHE A 223 34.80 8.24 20.70
N HIS A 224 35.32 7.02 20.63
CA HIS A 224 36.73 6.77 20.32
C HIS A 224 37.09 7.10 18.86
N CYS A 225 36.20 6.84 17.90
CA CYS A 225 36.37 7.26 16.50
C CYS A 225 36.39 8.79 16.35
N GLU A 226 35.48 9.51 17.01
CA GLU A 226 35.42 10.98 16.99
C GLU A 226 36.67 11.62 17.59
N LYS A 227 37.21 11.03 18.67
CA LYS A 227 38.49 11.45 19.27
C LYS A 227 39.63 11.31 18.28
N ALA A 228 39.71 10.20 17.55
CA ALA A 228 40.74 9.98 16.54
C ALA A 228 40.64 11.00 15.38
N LEU A 229 39.42 11.30 14.91
CA LEU A 229 39.18 12.28 13.84
C LEU A 229 39.62 13.71 14.20
N MET A 230 39.71 14.06 15.49
CA MET A 230 40.25 15.37 15.91
C MET A 230 41.68 15.62 15.41
N ILE A 231 42.45 14.55 15.14
CA ILE A 231 43.82 14.62 14.61
C ILE A 231 43.84 14.31 13.11
N TYR A 232 43.07 13.31 12.66
CA TYR A 232 43.09 12.84 11.28
C TYR A 232 42.50 13.79 10.23
N THR A 233 41.73 14.81 10.64
CA THR A 233 41.20 15.86 9.73
C THR A 233 42.28 16.75 9.10
N LYS A 234 43.56 16.58 9.45
CA LYS A 234 44.69 17.27 8.81
C LYS A 234 45.04 16.59 7.47
N LYS A 235 45.43 17.40 6.47
CA LYS A 235 45.79 16.97 5.10
C LYS A 235 46.86 15.85 5.02
N THR A 236 47.58 15.58 6.10
CA THR A 236 48.64 14.57 6.20
C THR A 236 48.14 13.17 6.59
N TYR A 237 46.89 13.00 7.05
CA TYR A 237 46.35 11.74 7.59
C TYR A 237 45.11 11.24 6.83
N LEU A 238 45.07 11.44 5.52
CA LEU A 238 43.90 11.11 4.68
C LEU A 238 43.51 9.63 4.77
N GLU A 239 44.48 8.72 4.82
CA GLU A 239 44.20 7.27 4.94
C GLU A 239 43.58 6.90 6.29
N GLN A 240 44.13 7.42 7.39
CA GLN A 240 43.62 7.20 8.74
C GLN A 240 42.24 7.86 8.94
N GLN A 241 42.03 9.01 8.29
CA GLN A 241 40.71 9.64 8.22
C GLN A 241 39.70 8.72 7.55
N ALA A 242 40.00 8.19 6.35
CA ALA A 242 39.12 7.27 5.63
C ALA A 242 38.82 6.00 6.45
N LYS A 243 39.81 5.50 7.22
CA LYS A 243 39.65 4.32 8.08
C LYS A 243 38.67 4.58 9.22
N ALA A 244 38.82 5.71 9.90
CA ALA A 244 37.92 6.12 10.98
C ALA A 244 36.50 6.42 10.45
N GLN A 245 36.38 7.05 9.28
CA GLN A 245 35.10 7.33 8.63
C GLN A 245 34.38 6.04 8.21
N ASN A 246 35.07 5.07 7.60
CA ASN A 246 34.45 3.79 7.26
C ASN A 246 33.97 3.01 8.49
N LYS A 247 34.73 3.06 9.60
CA LYS A 247 34.28 2.50 10.89
C LYS A 247 33.05 3.21 11.44
N LEU A 248 33.01 4.55 11.41
CA LEU A 248 31.83 5.31 11.81
C LEU A 248 30.62 4.94 10.95
N ALA A 249 30.80 4.80 9.63
CA ALA A 249 29.72 4.34 8.76
C ALA A 249 29.19 2.97 9.19
N PHE A 250 30.08 2.00 9.43
CA PHE A 250 29.70 0.69 9.96
C PHE A 250 28.94 0.81 11.29
N ILE A 251 29.41 1.64 12.23
CA ILE A 251 28.75 1.82 13.52
C ILE A 251 27.34 2.42 13.34
N TYR A 252 27.21 3.48 12.54
CA TYR A 252 25.92 4.13 12.29
C TYR A 252 24.91 3.23 11.56
N ILE A 253 25.37 2.34 10.66
CA ILE A 253 24.53 1.31 10.03
C ILE A 253 24.00 0.30 11.06
N ASN A 254 24.80 -0.02 12.08
CA ASN A 254 24.50 -1.06 13.06
C ASN A 254 23.92 -0.54 14.38
N GLN A 255 23.71 0.78 14.51
CA GLN A 255 23.14 1.39 15.72
C GLN A 255 21.62 1.26 15.73
N ILE A 256 21.05 0.80 16.84
CA ILE A 256 19.63 0.40 16.90
C ILE A 256 18.67 1.51 17.39
N GLU A 257 19.11 2.70 17.87
CA GLU A 257 18.15 3.72 18.39
C GLU A 257 18.58 5.21 18.29
N ARG A 258 17.53 6.08 18.31
CA ARG A 258 17.43 7.56 18.16
C ARG A 258 18.12 8.13 16.89
N GLU A 259 17.30 8.74 16.02
CA GLU A 259 17.72 9.37 14.75
C GLU A 259 18.25 8.40 13.68
N LYS A 260 17.72 7.17 13.57
CA LYS A 260 18.17 6.16 12.58
C LYS A 260 18.27 6.72 11.16
N SER A 261 17.28 7.50 10.70
CA SER A 261 17.33 8.18 9.40
C SER A 261 18.59 9.04 9.23
N LYS A 262 18.89 9.93 10.19
CA LYS A 262 20.08 10.79 10.14
C LYS A 262 21.37 9.99 10.23
N ASN A 263 21.39 8.92 11.02
CA ASN A 263 22.56 8.05 11.15
C ASN A 263 22.86 7.32 9.84
N ILE A 264 21.84 6.83 9.13
CA ILE A 264 22.04 6.20 7.82
C ILE A 264 22.53 7.21 6.78
N GLU A 265 21.99 8.43 6.72
CA GLU A 265 22.53 9.45 5.81
C GLU A 265 23.99 9.80 6.15
N ARG A 266 24.33 9.94 7.44
CA ARG A 266 25.74 10.11 7.87
C ARG A 266 26.62 8.94 7.45
N ALA A 267 26.13 7.71 7.55
CA ALA A 267 26.88 6.53 7.13
C ALA A 267 27.15 6.52 5.63
N ILE A 268 26.17 6.95 4.81
CA ILE A 268 26.34 7.13 3.36
C ILE A 268 27.41 8.17 3.09
N ASP A 269 27.33 9.34 3.74
CA ASP A 269 28.32 10.41 3.59
C ASP A 269 29.73 9.92 3.94
N TYR A 270 29.91 9.26 5.09
CA TYR A 270 31.20 8.73 5.51
C TYR A 270 31.75 7.66 4.57
N CYS A 271 30.91 6.77 4.04
CA CYS A 271 31.33 5.80 3.03
C CYS A 271 31.78 6.50 1.74
N GLN A 272 31.03 7.50 1.27
CA GLN A 272 31.36 8.26 0.07
C GLN A 272 32.67 9.04 0.24
N GLU A 273 32.88 9.68 1.40
CA GLU A 273 34.14 10.37 1.72
C GLU A 273 35.32 9.40 1.77
N ALA A 274 35.17 8.23 2.40
CA ALA A 274 36.20 7.21 2.43
C ALA A 274 36.55 6.70 1.02
N LEU A 275 35.56 6.54 0.14
CA LEU A 275 35.75 6.10 -1.25
C LEU A 275 36.44 7.13 -2.17
N ILE A 276 36.54 8.40 -1.76
CA ILE A 276 37.39 9.39 -2.46
C ILE A 276 38.88 9.04 -2.30
N ILE A 277 39.24 8.47 -1.15
CA ILE A 277 40.61 8.18 -0.74
C ILE A 277 40.94 6.71 -1.06
N TYR A 278 40.08 5.78 -0.65
CA TYR A 278 40.15 4.39 -1.01
C TYR A 278 39.77 4.22 -2.46
N THR A 279 40.76 3.98 -3.32
CA THR A 279 40.54 3.63 -4.71
C THR A 279 40.90 2.16 -4.92
N LYS A 280 40.20 1.48 -5.84
CA LYS A 280 40.45 0.07 -6.18
C LYS A 280 41.93 -0.25 -6.48
N LYS A 281 42.71 0.75 -6.95
CA LYS A 281 44.13 0.58 -7.28
C LYS A 281 45.06 0.70 -6.07
N LEU A 282 44.78 1.63 -5.16
CA LEU A 282 45.67 1.96 -4.04
C LEU A 282 45.33 1.18 -2.77
N TYR A 283 44.04 0.93 -2.55
CA TYR A 283 43.49 0.31 -1.34
C TYR A 283 42.38 -0.68 -1.70
N PRO A 284 42.69 -1.79 -2.41
CA PRO A 284 41.68 -2.68 -2.97
C PRO A 284 40.76 -3.30 -1.91
N GLU A 285 41.30 -3.66 -0.74
CA GLU A 285 40.52 -4.28 0.34
C GLU A 285 39.61 -3.26 1.02
N GLN A 286 40.16 -2.11 1.45
CA GLN A 286 39.41 -1.04 2.11
C GLN A 286 38.37 -0.40 1.18
N TRP A 287 38.68 -0.30 -0.10
CA TRP A 287 37.71 0.12 -1.11
C TRP A 287 36.55 -0.88 -1.19
N THR A 288 36.82 -2.18 -1.16
CA THR A 288 35.79 -3.23 -1.22
C THR A 288 34.91 -3.20 0.02
N GLU A 289 35.50 -3.03 1.20
CA GLU A 289 34.79 -2.89 2.48
C GLU A 289 33.89 -1.64 2.50
N ALA A 290 34.40 -0.50 2.04
CA ALA A 290 33.61 0.72 1.97
C ALA A 290 32.44 0.61 0.97
N GLN A 291 32.59 -0.14 -0.13
CA GLN A 291 31.49 -0.45 -1.05
C GLN A 291 30.44 -1.36 -0.39
N ASN A 292 30.86 -2.35 0.41
CA ASN A 292 29.97 -3.21 1.17
C ASN A 292 29.15 -2.41 2.20
N ASN A 293 29.82 -1.54 2.97
CA ASN A 293 29.16 -0.67 3.94
C ASN A 293 28.20 0.31 3.27
N LEU A 294 28.58 0.88 2.13
CA LEU A 294 27.68 1.75 1.36
C LEU A 294 26.44 0.99 0.86
N ALA A 295 26.60 -0.27 0.42
CA ALA A 295 25.49 -1.11 0.02
C ALA A 295 24.54 -1.39 1.19
N ASN A 296 25.08 -1.70 2.37
CA ASN A 296 24.32 -1.86 3.62
C ASN A 296 23.58 -0.58 4.03
N ALA A 297 24.21 0.58 3.89
CA ALA A 297 23.58 1.86 4.20
C ALA A 297 22.39 2.12 3.27
N TYR A 298 22.53 1.93 1.95
CA TYR A 298 21.41 2.03 1.01
C TYR A 298 20.30 1.01 1.28
N LEU A 299 20.66 -0.21 1.68
CA LEU A 299 19.68 -1.23 2.06
C LEU A 299 18.79 -0.79 3.24
N GLN A 300 19.36 -0.05 4.19
CA GLN A 300 18.68 0.46 5.39
C GLN A 300 18.18 1.90 5.26
N ARG A 301 18.39 2.55 4.10
CA ARG A 301 18.06 3.94 3.87
C ARG A 301 16.54 4.17 3.87
N ILE A 302 16.15 5.15 4.68
CA ILE A 302 14.77 5.59 4.90
C ILE A 302 14.39 6.69 3.89
N GLU A 303 15.31 7.63 3.63
CA GLU A 303 15.06 8.72 2.68
C GLU A 303 15.12 8.25 1.20
N GLY A 304 14.31 8.90 0.36
CA GLY A 304 14.24 8.60 -1.08
C GLY A 304 13.28 7.45 -1.42
N GLU A 305 13.18 7.12 -2.72
CA GLU A 305 12.32 6.02 -3.16
C GLU A 305 12.93 4.66 -2.80
N ARG A 306 12.14 3.79 -2.15
CA ARG A 306 12.62 2.45 -1.74
C ARG A 306 13.16 1.64 -2.90
N LYS A 307 12.52 1.76 -4.08
CA LYS A 307 12.95 1.12 -5.32
C LYS A 307 14.39 1.51 -5.67
N GLU A 308 14.68 2.80 -5.70
CA GLU A 308 16.02 3.32 -6.03
C GLU A 308 17.06 2.90 -5.00
N ASN A 309 16.72 2.96 -3.70
CA ASN A 309 17.61 2.54 -2.62
C ASN A 309 18.03 1.07 -2.75
N LEU A 310 17.10 0.17 -3.12
CA LEU A 310 17.43 -1.24 -3.37
C LEU A 310 18.34 -1.42 -4.58
N GLU A 311 18.13 -0.70 -5.68
CA GLU A 311 19.01 -0.78 -6.85
C GLU A 311 20.42 -0.23 -6.56
N HIS A 312 20.53 0.84 -5.76
CA HIS A 312 21.82 1.33 -5.26
C HIS A 312 22.54 0.27 -4.41
N ALA A 313 21.83 -0.39 -3.49
CA ALA A 313 22.41 -1.47 -2.70
C ALA A 313 22.90 -2.63 -3.60
N ILE A 314 22.10 -3.10 -4.57
CA ILE A 314 22.51 -4.15 -5.53
C ILE A 314 23.76 -3.73 -6.30
N TYR A 315 23.81 -2.48 -6.76
CA TYR A 315 24.94 -1.95 -7.51
C TYR A 315 26.23 -2.01 -6.69
N HIS A 316 26.22 -1.50 -5.46
CA HIS A 316 27.39 -1.48 -4.58
C HIS A 316 27.81 -2.88 -4.11
N TYR A 317 26.87 -3.79 -3.86
CA TYR A 317 27.18 -5.19 -3.57
C TYR A 317 27.84 -5.92 -4.75
N LYS A 318 27.35 -5.70 -5.98
CA LYS A 318 28.00 -6.24 -7.19
C LYS A 318 29.42 -5.72 -7.37
N ILE A 319 29.67 -4.47 -6.99
CA ILE A 319 31.01 -3.89 -6.98
C ILE A 319 31.88 -4.58 -5.92
N ALA A 320 31.37 -4.76 -4.71
CA ALA A 320 32.09 -5.44 -3.62
C ALA A 320 32.49 -6.88 -4.01
N LEU A 321 31.63 -7.62 -4.72
CA LEU A 321 31.96 -8.94 -5.27
C LEU A 321 33.10 -8.95 -6.30
N THR A 322 33.53 -7.79 -6.81
CA THR A 322 34.73 -7.71 -7.67
C THR A 322 36.04 -7.67 -6.88
N GLY A 323 35.97 -7.41 -5.57
CA GLY A 323 37.11 -7.39 -4.65
C GLY A 323 37.10 -8.57 -3.69
N TYR A 324 35.95 -8.88 -3.10
CA TYR A 324 35.76 -10.11 -2.34
C TYR A 324 35.61 -11.28 -3.30
N VAL A 325 36.66 -12.06 -3.49
CA VAL A 325 36.64 -13.28 -4.30
C VAL A 325 36.63 -14.48 -3.35
N ARG A 326 35.75 -15.44 -3.59
CA ARG A 326 35.48 -16.61 -2.72
C ARG A 326 36.74 -17.30 -2.18
N ASP A 327 37.77 -17.50 -2.99
CA ASP A 327 38.94 -18.28 -2.57
C ASP A 327 39.91 -17.49 -1.67
N ILE A 328 39.77 -16.16 -1.61
CA ILE A 328 40.62 -15.26 -0.82
C ILE A 328 39.85 -14.72 0.40
N PHE A 329 38.60 -14.33 0.20
CA PHE A 329 37.70 -13.75 1.21
C PHE A 329 36.40 -14.58 1.29
N PRO A 330 36.46 -15.87 1.67
CA PRO A 330 35.30 -16.76 1.60
C PRO A 330 34.12 -16.27 2.42
N GLU A 331 34.36 -15.78 3.65
CA GLU A 331 33.33 -15.31 4.57
C GLU A 331 32.65 -14.03 4.06
N GLN A 332 33.43 -12.98 3.78
CA GLN A 332 32.89 -11.71 3.27
C GLN A 332 32.19 -11.89 1.92
N TRP A 333 32.70 -12.78 1.06
CA TRP A 333 32.03 -13.12 -0.18
C TRP A 333 30.67 -13.76 0.09
N ALA A 334 30.58 -14.74 1.00
CA ALA A 334 29.32 -15.41 1.32
C ALA A 334 28.31 -14.49 2.02
N GLU A 335 28.77 -13.57 2.86
CA GLU A 335 27.95 -12.51 3.47
C GLU A 335 27.29 -11.64 2.40
N VAL A 336 28.07 -11.11 1.44
CA VAL A 336 27.55 -10.31 0.33
C VAL A 336 26.54 -11.09 -0.50
N GLN A 337 26.78 -12.39 -0.72
CA GLN A 337 25.82 -13.26 -1.42
C GLN A 337 24.50 -13.38 -0.63
N ASN A 338 24.54 -13.64 0.69
CA ASN A 338 23.33 -13.70 1.51
C ASN A 338 22.56 -12.37 1.54
N ASN A 339 23.27 -11.23 1.62
CA ASN A 339 22.65 -9.91 1.59
C ASN A 339 22.00 -9.61 0.23
N LEU A 340 22.65 -9.99 -0.87
CA LEU A 340 22.05 -9.93 -2.20
C LEU A 340 20.81 -10.81 -2.31
N ALA A 341 20.81 -12.01 -1.70
CA ALA A 341 19.64 -12.88 -1.70
C ALA A 341 18.42 -12.19 -1.05
N SER A 342 18.63 -11.60 0.13
CA SER A 342 17.60 -10.81 0.84
C SER A 342 17.11 -9.64 -0.02
N ILE A 343 18.01 -8.93 -0.70
CA ILE A 343 17.63 -7.81 -1.57
C ILE A 343 16.83 -8.26 -2.79
N TYR A 344 17.26 -9.30 -3.50
CA TYR A 344 16.51 -9.78 -4.67
C TYR A 344 15.13 -10.32 -4.27
N LYS A 345 15.00 -10.94 -3.09
CA LYS A 345 13.69 -11.29 -2.54
C LYS A 345 12.80 -10.07 -2.36
N ASP A 346 13.35 -8.91 -2.02
CA ASP A 346 12.59 -7.69 -1.74
C ASP A 346 12.59 -6.66 -2.88
N ARG A 347 13.27 -6.96 -3.98
CA ARG A 347 13.43 -6.10 -5.15
C ARG A 347 12.09 -5.81 -5.81
N ILE A 348 11.84 -4.52 -6.02
CA ILE A 348 10.60 -3.98 -6.62
C ILE A 348 10.70 -3.97 -8.14
N GLU A 349 11.89 -3.72 -8.69
CA GLU A 349 12.11 -3.63 -10.13
C GLU A 349 12.34 -4.99 -10.80
N GLY A 350 11.85 -5.13 -12.04
CA GLY A 350 12.00 -6.34 -12.84
C GLY A 350 10.89 -7.37 -12.62
N ASP A 351 11.01 -8.53 -13.25
CA ASP A 351 10.06 -9.62 -13.11
C ASP A 351 10.21 -10.29 -11.72
N ARG A 352 9.10 -10.39 -10.98
CA ARG A 352 9.10 -10.92 -9.60
C ARG A 352 9.60 -12.36 -9.53
N LYS A 353 9.27 -13.16 -10.55
CA LYS A 353 9.67 -14.56 -10.62
C LYS A 353 11.19 -14.65 -10.85
N GLU A 354 11.75 -13.89 -11.79
CA GLU A 354 13.21 -13.81 -11.99
C GLU A 354 13.95 -13.32 -10.73
N ASN A 355 13.41 -12.32 -10.03
CA ASN A 355 13.99 -11.82 -8.79
C ASN A 355 14.07 -12.89 -7.70
N LEU A 356 13.04 -13.73 -7.54
CA LEU A 356 13.06 -14.83 -6.56
C LEU A 356 14.06 -15.92 -6.92
N GLU A 357 14.21 -16.27 -8.20
CA GLU A 357 15.24 -17.24 -8.62
C GLU A 357 16.65 -16.69 -8.41
N MET A 358 16.87 -15.39 -8.62
CA MET A 358 18.12 -14.73 -8.28
C MET A 358 18.40 -14.78 -6.77
N ALA A 359 17.38 -14.62 -5.93
CA ALA A 359 17.52 -14.74 -4.48
C ALA A 359 17.96 -16.16 -4.07
N ILE A 360 17.34 -17.20 -4.65
CA ILE A 360 17.73 -18.60 -4.41
C ILE A 360 19.18 -18.83 -4.83
N PHE A 361 19.55 -18.38 -6.03
CA PHE A 361 20.92 -18.50 -6.54
C PHE A 361 21.94 -17.91 -5.56
N HIS A 362 21.70 -16.71 -5.05
CA HIS A 362 22.59 -16.04 -4.12
C HIS A 362 22.69 -16.76 -2.76
N CYS A 363 21.59 -17.33 -2.24
CA CYS A 363 21.66 -18.21 -1.06
C CYS A 363 22.46 -19.50 -1.33
N GLU A 364 22.28 -20.14 -2.49
CA GLU A 364 23.03 -21.34 -2.87
C GLU A 364 24.53 -21.07 -3.01
N GLU A 365 24.91 -19.89 -3.52
CA GLU A 365 26.30 -19.44 -3.54
C GLU A 365 26.85 -19.28 -2.12
N ALA A 366 26.13 -18.63 -1.21
CA ALA A 366 26.54 -18.45 0.18
C ALA A 366 26.77 -19.81 0.90
N LEU A 367 25.89 -20.80 0.67
CA LEU A 367 25.99 -22.14 1.23
C LEU A 367 27.21 -22.96 0.77
N LYS A 368 27.94 -22.51 -0.27
CA LYS A 368 29.22 -23.13 -0.66
C LYS A 368 30.33 -22.85 0.35
N VAL A 369 30.19 -21.79 1.16
CA VAL A 369 31.13 -21.40 2.21
C VAL A 369 30.53 -21.65 3.58
N TYR A 370 29.34 -21.12 3.82
CA TYR A 370 28.62 -21.33 5.07
C TYR A 370 28.10 -22.75 5.11
N VAL A 371 28.86 -23.62 5.78
CA VAL A 371 28.49 -25.01 6.07
C VAL A 371 28.28 -25.17 7.56
N ARG A 372 27.26 -25.93 7.95
CA ARG A 372 26.77 -26.05 9.34
C ARG A 372 27.87 -26.29 10.38
N ASP A 373 28.86 -27.14 10.09
CA ASP A 373 29.85 -27.55 11.08
C ASP A 373 30.97 -26.49 11.29
N ILE A 374 31.10 -25.51 10.39
CA ILE A 374 32.12 -24.45 10.44
C ILE A 374 31.47 -23.10 10.79
N PHE A 375 30.34 -22.78 10.15
CA PHE A 375 29.58 -21.54 10.31
C PHE A 375 28.11 -21.85 10.65
N PRO A 376 27.82 -22.43 11.83
CA PRO A 376 26.49 -22.92 12.17
C PRO A 376 25.42 -21.82 12.13
N GLU A 377 25.72 -20.64 12.65
CA GLU A 377 24.82 -19.50 12.71
C GLU A 377 24.51 -18.94 11.32
N GLN A 378 25.53 -18.55 10.57
CA GLN A 378 25.37 -18.02 9.20
C GLN A 378 24.72 -19.05 8.28
N TRP A 379 25.04 -20.34 8.44
CA TRP A 379 24.36 -21.40 7.71
C TRP A 379 22.87 -21.42 8.03
N ALA A 380 22.48 -21.38 9.31
CA ALA A 380 21.08 -21.38 9.72
C ALA A 380 20.33 -20.11 9.28
N GLU A 381 21.00 -18.96 9.22
CA GLU A 381 20.47 -17.74 8.64
C GLU A 381 20.13 -17.92 7.15
N VAL A 382 21.07 -18.44 6.35
CA VAL A 382 20.81 -18.71 4.92
C VAL A 382 19.70 -19.75 4.74
N GLN A 383 19.63 -20.77 5.60
CA GLN A 383 18.51 -21.73 5.60
C GLN A 383 17.17 -21.00 5.85
N ASN A 384 17.08 -20.13 6.86
CA ASN A 384 15.86 -19.37 7.15
C ASN A 384 15.47 -18.42 5.99
N ASN A 385 16.45 -17.80 5.34
CA ASN A 385 16.24 -16.96 4.16
C ASN A 385 15.71 -17.79 2.98
N LEU A 386 16.31 -18.94 2.69
CA LEU A 386 15.81 -19.89 1.69
C LEU A 386 14.38 -20.34 2.00
N ALA A 387 14.07 -20.61 3.26
CA ALA A 387 12.72 -21.03 3.64
C ALA A 387 11.67 -19.98 3.24
N SER A 388 11.96 -18.72 3.53
CA SER A 388 11.09 -17.61 3.13
C SER A 388 11.02 -17.43 1.61
N ILE A 389 12.14 -17.54 0.88
CA ILE A 389 12.17 -17.39 -0.57
C ILE A 389 11.39 -18.52 -1.27
N TYR A 390 11.55 -19.78 -0.84
CA TYR A 390 10.80 -20.91 -1.38
C TYR A 390 9.30 -20.81 -1.11
N LYS A 391 8.91 -20.26 0.04
CA LYS A 391 7.50 -19.97 0.34
C LYS A 391 6.90 -18.96 -0.65
N ASP A 392 7.68 -17.98 -1.10
CA ASP A 392 7.22 -16.95 -2.06
C ASP A 392 7.44 -17.34 -3.53
N ARG A 393 8.19 -18.43 -3.79
CA ARG A 393 8.61 -18.84 -5.13
C ARG A 393 7.44 -19.11 -6.07
N ILE A 394 7.50 -18.48 -7.24
CA ILE A 394 6.49 -18.54 -8.32
C ILE A 394 6.80 -19.65 -9.33
N GLU A 395 8.09 -19.92 -9.61
CA GLU A 395 8.51 -20.99 -10.53
C GLU A 395 8.33 -22.38 -9.89
N GLY A 396 7.92 -23.36 -10.70
CA GLY A 396 7.82 -24.77 -10.29
C GLY A 396 6.47 -25.16 -9.66
N ASP A 397 6.43 -26.34 -9.05
CA ASP A 397 5.23 -26.84 -8.38
C ASP A 397 5.08 -26.18 -6.98
N ARG A 398 3.94 -25.50 -6.74
CA ARG A 398 3.68 -24.80 -5.49
C ARG A 398 3.76 -25.72 -4.27
N LYS A 399 3.35 -26.97 -4.42
CA LYS A 399 3.38 -27.96 -3.34
C LYS A 399 4.81 -28.34 -2.99
N GLU A 400 5.67 -28.57 -3.98
CA GLU A 400 7.10 -28.83 -3.75
C GLU A 400 7.81 -27.64 -3.13
N ASN A 401 7.53 -26.42 -3.60
CA ASN A 401 8.10 -25.19 -3.05
C ASN A 401 7.79 -25.02 -1.55
N LEU A 402 6.55 -25.31 -1.12
CA LEU A 402 6.17 -25.24 0.30
C LEU A 402 6.84 -26.33 1.16
N GLU A 403 7.08 -27.54 0.62
CA GLU A 403 7.87 -28.55 1.34
C GLU A 403 9.34 -28.12 1.48
N MET A 404 9.91 -27.46 0.47
CA MET A 404 11.25 -26.88 0.56
C MET A 404 11.31 -25.79 1.63
N ALA A 405 10.30 -24.92 1.72
CA ALA A 405 10.21 -23.92 2.78
C ALA A 405 10.21 -24.58 4.18
N ILE A 406 9.38 -25.60 4.38
CA ILE A 406 9.31 -26.36 5.64
C ILE A 406 10.65 -27.05 5.95
N PHE A 407 11.28 -27.65 4.93
CA PHE A 407 12.58 -28.30 5.06
C PHE A 407 13.64 -27.31 5.57
N HIS A 408 13.78 -26.17 4.91
CA HIS A 408 14.77 -25.17 5.26
C HIS A 408 14.54 -24.55 6.66
N CYS A 409 13.29 -24.30 7.07
CA CYS A 409 12.98 -23.91 8.45
C CYS A 409 13.44 -24.97 9.47
N LYS A 410 13.18 -26.26 9.19
CA LYS A 410 13.60 -27.35 10.07
C LYS A 410 15.11 -27.51 10.13
N GLU A 411 15.82 -27.23 9.05
CA GLU A 411 17.28 -27.21 9.04
C GLU A 411 17.82 -26.07 9.92
N ALA A 412 17.29 -24.86 9.80
CA ALA A 412 17.66 -23.72 10.65
C ALA A 412 17.42 -24.00 12.15
N LEU A 413 16.28 -24.63 12.50
CA LEU A 413 15.94 -25.01 13.89
C LEU A 413 16.85 -26.08 14.51
N LYS A 414 17.76 -26.70 13.73
CA LYS A 414 18.80 -27.57 14.31
C LYS A 414 19.92 -26.77 14.99
N VAL A 415 20.07 -25.49 14.64
CA VAL A 415 21.06 -24.58 15.21
C VAL A 415 20.37 -23.55 16.09
N TYR A 416 19.33 -22.89 15.57
CA TYR A 416 18.53 -21.96 16.35
C TYR A 416 17.66 -22.74 17.32
N VAL A 417 18.08 -22.77 18.59
CA VAL A 417 17.37 -23.38 19.71
C VAL A 417 17.08 -22.33 20.76
N ARG A 418 15.92 -22.44 21.43
CA ARG A 418 15.36 -21.42 22.33
C ARG A 418 16.37 -20.86 23.34
N ASP A 419 17.18 -21.71 23.97
CA ASP A 419 18.03 -21.29 25.09
C ASP A 419 19.33 -20.58 24.62
N ILE A 420 19.69 -20.69 23.34
CA ILE A 420 20.93 -20.10 22.77
C ILE A 420 20.59 -18.93 21.84
N PHE A 421 19.56 -19.10 21.00
CA PHE A 421 19.11 -18.13 20.00
C PHE A 421 17.59 -17.93 20.11
N PRO A 422 17.08 -17.38 21.22
CA PRO A 422 15.64 -17.31 21.50
C PRO A 422 14.85 -16.57 20.41
N GLU A 423 15.39 -15.45 19.92
CA GLU A 423 14.75 -14.62 18.89
C GLU A 423 14.75 -15.31 17.53
N GLN A 424 15.93 -15.75 17.04
CA GLN A 424 16.06 -16.48 15.76
C GLN A 424 15.22 -17.76 15.76
N TRP A 425 15.16 -18.47 16.89
CA TRP A 425 14.31 -19.63 17.06
C TRP A 425 12.81 -19.28 16.91
N ALA A 426 12.34 -18.23 17.59
CA ALA A 426 10.95 -17.80 17.49
C ALA A 426 10.60 -17.34 16.06
N ILE A 427 11.49 -16.61 15.39
CA ILE A 427 11.30 -16.16 14.00
C ILE A 427 11.21 -17.34 13.04
N THR A 428 12.13 -18.30 13.15
CA THR A 428 12.08 -19.50 12.30
C THR A 428 10.81 -20.31 12.55
N LEU A 429 10.31 -20.35 13.80
CA LEU A 429 9.01 -20.94 14.10
C LEU A 429 7.86 -20.19 13.44
N ILE A 430 7.85 -18.86 13.43
CA ILE A 430 6.81 -18.09 12.73
C ILE A 430 6.83 -18.41 11.22
N ASN A 431 8.02 -18.41 10.60
CA ASN A 431 8.17 -18.77 9.18
C ASN A 431 7.71 -20.21 8.90
N LEU A 432 8.02 -21.15 9.81
CA LEU A 432 7.55 -22.53 9.73
C LEU A 432 6.03 -22.61 9.87
N GLY A 433 5.44 -21.84 10.78
CA GLY A 433 4.00 -21.74 10.97
C GLY A 433 3.27 -21.24 9.73
N LEU A 434 3.82 -20.23 9.05
CA LEU A 434 3.30 -19.72 7.78
C LEU A 434 3.38 -20.77 6.67
N ALA A 435 4.53 -21.44 6.55
CA ALA A 435 4.72 -22.50 5.57
C ALA A 435 3.75 -23.68 5.80
N TYR A 436 3.47 -24.04 7.06
CA TYR A 436 2.46 -25.04 7.41
C TYR A 436 1.03 -24.59 7.09
N MET A 437 0.70 -23.31 7.33
CA MET A 437 -0.62 -22.76 7.03
C MET A 437 -0.95 -22.87 5.53
N GLU A 438 0.02 -22.61 4.67
CA GLU A 438 -0.15 -22.66 3.21
C GLU A 438 0.07 -24.06 2.61
N ARG A 439 0.56 -25.02 3.41
CA ARG A 439 0.96 -26.36 2.94
C ARG A 439 -0.20 -27.12 2.29
N ILE A 440 0.02 -27.53 1.04
CA ILE A 440 -0.96 -28.29 0.23
C ILE A 440 -0.97 -29.78 0.57
N ASN A 441 0.17 -30.36 0.98
CA ASN A 441 0.27 -31.78 1.34
C ASN A 441 -0.27 -32.09 2.74
N GLY A 442 -0.79 -33.30 2.90
CA GLY A 442 -1.27 -33.80 4.19
C GLY A 442 -2.71 -33.39 4.47
N GLU A 443 -3.18 -33.67 5.68
CA GLU A 443 -4.51 -33.27 6.10
C GLU A 443 -4.52 -31.80 6.54
N ILE A 444 -5.47 -31.01 6.01
CA ILE A 444 -5.61 -29.57 6.31
C ILE A 444 -5.64 -29.32 7.82
N GLN A 445 -6.36 -30.16 8.57
CA GLN A 445 -6.48 -30.00 10.02
C GLN A 445 -5.14 -30.21 10.75
N GLN A 446 -4.32 -31.16 10.28
CA GLN A 446 -3.01 -31.43 10.84
C GLN A 446 -2.03 -30.29 10.56
N ASN A 447 -2.06 -29.74 9.34
CA ASN A 447 -1.25 -28.58 8.97
C ASN A 447 -1.59 -27.35 9.82
N LYS A 448 -2.88 -27.11 10.08
CA LYS A 448 -3.33 -26.06 11.01
C LYS A 448 -2.80 -26.27 12.42
N GLN A 449 -2.82 -27.50 12.93
CA GLN A 449 -2.28 -27.81 14.26
C GLN A 449 -0.78 -27.54 14.34
N TYR A 450 0.00 -27.92 13.32
CA TYR A 450 1.43 -27.59 13.27
C TYR A 450 1.68 -26.08 13.22
N SER A 451 0.86 -25.35 12.48
CA SER A 451 0.94 -23.88 12.40
C SER A 451 0.66 -23.22 13.76
N ILE A 452 -0.45 -23.60 14.43
CA ILE A 452 -0.81 -23.13 15.78
C ILE A 452 0.33 -23.41 16.77
N TYR A 453 0.83 -24.64 16.78
CA TYR A 453 1.95 -25.02 17.65
C TYR A 453 3.16 -24.12 17.45
N CYS A 454 3.56 -23.86 16.20
CA CYS A 454 4.71 -22.98 15.92
C CYS A 454 4.50 -21.56 16.45
N TYR A 455 3.31 -20.99 16.28
CA TYR A 455 2.97 -19.65 16.76
C TYR A 455 2.89 -19.57 18.29
N GLU A 456 2.29 -20.56 18.95
CA GLU A 456 2.24 -20.65 20.42
C GLU A 456 3.64 -20.74 21.02
N GLN A 457 4.53 -21.52 20.39
CA GLN A 457 5.93 -21.63 20.80
C GLN A 457 6.71 -20.33 20.58
N ALA A 458 6.46 -19.61 19.47
CA ALA A 458 7.08 -18.30 19.25
C ALA A 458 6.64 -17.26 20.31
N LEU A 459 5.40 -17.33 20.80
CA LEU A 459 4.87 -16.46 21.87
C LEU A 459 5.51 -16.73 23.26
N GLU A 460 6.26 -17.82 23.43
CA GLU A 460 7.07 -18.02 24.65
C GLU A 460 8.18 -16.96 24.76
N VAL A 461 8.74 -16.52 23.62
CA VAL A 461 9.81 -15.52 23.52
C VAL A 461 9.25 -14.15 23.15
N ILE A 462 8.39 -14.09 22.13
CA ILE A 462 7.81 -12.85 21.60
C ILE A 462 6.67 -12.40 22.52
N LYS A 463 6.90 -11.36 23.32
CA LYS A 463 5.91 -10.79 24.25
C LYS A 463 5.39 -9.44 23.77
N ARG A 464 4.14 -9.12 24.09
CA ARG A 464 3.51 -7.83 23.73
C ARG A 464 4.31 -6.60 24.17
N LYS A 465 4.90 -6.63 25.38
CA LYS A 465 5.66 -5.50 25.92
C LYS A 465 7.01 -5.29 25.22
N THR A 466 7.68 -6.38 24.85
CA THR A 466 9.04 -6.33 24.27
C THR A 466 9.04 -6.33 22.74
N HIS A 467 8.04 -6.97 22.13
CA HIS A 467 7.93 -7.19 20.68
C HIS A 467 6.50 -6.92 20.18
N PRO A 468 5.92 -5.73 20.41
CA PRO A 468 4.49 -5.48 20.21
C PRO A 468 4.00 -5.73 18.79
N ARG A 469 4.82 -5.39 17.79
CA ARG A 469 4.45 -5.51 16.38
C ARG A 469 4.47 -6.97 15.95
N THR A 470 5.57 -7.68 16.17
CA THR A 470 5.68 -9.12 15.87
C THR A 470 4.66 -9.92 16.68
N TRP A 471 4.42 -9.56 17.94
CA TRP A 471 3.37 -10.16 18.75
C TRP A 471 2.00 -10.00 18.09
N SER A 472 1.65 -8.79 17.62
CA SER A 472 0.39 -8.54 16.91
C SER A 472 0.26 -9.31 15.59
N ASP A 473 1.38 -9.46 14.86
CA ASP A 473 1.43 -10.24 13.62
C ASP A 473 1.17 -11.73 13.90
N ILE A 474 1.73 -12.29 15.00
CA ILE A 474 1.42 -13.66 15.44
C ILE A 474 -0.06 -13.79 15.83
N GLN A 475 -0.65 -12.81 16.53
CA GLN A 475 -2.08 -12.83 16.84
C GLN A 475 -2.93 -12.85 15.56
N TYR A 476 -2.59 -12.05 14.54
CA TYR A 476 -3.25 -12.10 13.24
C TYR A 476 -3.09 -13.48 12.56
N CYS A 477 -1.89 -14.06 12.57
CA CYS A 477 -1.64 -15.39 12.02
C CYS A 477 -2.49 -16.47 12.73
N LEU A 478 -2.56 -16.44 14.07
CA LEU A 478 -3.42 -17.33 14.84
C LEU A 478 -4.89 -17.16 14.45
N ALA A 479 -5.37 -15.92 14.34
CA ALA A 479 -6.73 -15.64 13.90
C ALA A 479 -7.08 -16.26 12.54
N ASN A 480 -6.13 -16.25 11.61
CA ASN A 480 -6.31 -16.82 10.27
C ASN A 480 -6.31 -18.37 10.26
N VAL A 481 -5.58 -19.00 11.20
CA VAL A 481 -5.47 -20.46 11.26
C VAL A 481 -6.69 -21.10 11.95
N TYR A 482 -7.20 -20.52 13.03
CA TYR A 482 -8.31 -21.09 13.78
C TYR A 482 -9.58 -21.19 12.93
N SER A 483 -10.15 -22.40 12.89
CA SER A 483 -11.42 -22.67 12.19
C SER A 483 -12.64 -22.19 12.98
N GLU A 484 -12.52 -22.09 14.31
CA GLU A 484 -13.60 -21.66 15.20
C GLU A 484 -13.72 -20.14 15.19
N TYR A 485 -14.89 -19.65 14.76
CA TYR A 485 -15.11 -18.21 14.60
C TYR A 485 -14.88 -17.40 15.87
N HIS A 486 -15.25 -17.94 17.05
CA HIS A 486 -15.10 -17.22 18.30
C HIS A 486 -13.62 -16.99 18.63
N THR A 487 -12.81 -18.04 18.55
CA THR A 487 -11.36 -18.01 18.78
C THR A 487 -10.66 -17.13 17.75
N ALA A 488 -11.00 -17.26 16.47
CA ALA A 488 -10.44 -16.40 15.41
C ALA A 488 -10.73 -14.91 15.65
N ILE A 489 -11.96 -14.57 16.06
CA ILE A 489 -12.35 -13.20 16.41
C ILE A 489 -11.58 -12.69 17.62
N TYR A 490 -11.41 -13.52 18.65
CA TYR A 490 -10.64 -13.17 19.84
C TYR A 490 -9.21 -12.74 19.47
N TYR A 491 -8.53 -13.52 18.63
CA TYR A 491 -7.19 -13.19 18.15
C TYR A 491 -7.14 -11.95 17.25
N CYS A 492 -8.16 -11.70 16.42
CA CYS A 492 -8.28 -10.44 15.67
C CYS A 492 -8.33 -9.22 16.60
N HIS A 493 -9.14 -9.27 17.66
CA HIS A 493 -9.22 -8.18 18.64
C HIS A 493 -7.91 -7.96 19.37
N ARG A 494 -7.17 -9.02 19.70
CA ARG A 494 -5.82 -8.89 20.29
C ARG A 494 -4.84 -8.19 19.35
N ALA A 495 -4.81 -8.57 18.07
CA ALA A 495 -3.96 -7.91 17.06
C ALA A 495 -4.31 -6.41 16.94
N LEU A 496 -5.61 -6.07 16.87
CA LEU A 496 -6.10 -4.69 16.75
C LEU A 496 -5.82 -3.80 17.98
N ARG A 497 -5.42 -4.36 19.13
CA ARG A 497 -4.96 -3.56 20.28
C ARG A 497 -3.67 -2.78 19.97
N GLU A 498 -2.79 -3.35 19.15
CA GLU A 498 -1.54 -2.71 18.72
C GLU A 498 -1.65 -2.13 17.30
N GLN A 499 -2.42 -2.80 16.44
CA GLN A 499 -2.63 -2.43 15.02
C GLN A 499 -3.76 -1.42 14.88
N THR A 500 -3.45 -0.15 15.10
CA THR A 500 -4.37 0.96 14.89
C THR A 500 -4.17 1.58 13.51
N ILE A 501 -5.20 2.28 13.02
CA ILE A 501 -5.13 3.04 11.76
C ILE A 501 -3.99 4.08 11.75
N ASN A 502 -3.58 4.56 12.92
CA ASN A 502 -2.53 5.57 13.04
C ASN A 502 -1.13 4.99 13.22
N THR A 503 -1.01 3.77 13.77
CA THR A 503 0.27 3.06 14.00
C THR A 503 0.65 2.19 12.81
N TYR A 504 -0.22 1.25 12.46
CA TYR A 504 0.04 0.21 11.48
C TYR A 504 -1.18 0.07 10.55
N PRO A 505 -1.48 1.06 9.69
CA PRO A 505 -2.70 1.07 8.89
C PRO A 505 -2.83 -0.13 7.95
N TYR A 506 -1.72 -0.63 7.40
CA TYR A 506 -1.74 -1.83 6.56
C TYR A 506 -2.05 -3.11 7.34
N ASP A 507 -1.49 -3.26 8.54
CA ASP A 507 -1.77 -4.41 9.40
C ASP A 507 -3.20 -4.33 9.97
N CYS A 508 -3.63 -3.12 10.34
CA CYS A 508 -5.00 -2.80 10.75
C CYS A 508 -6.00 -3.12 9.63
N LEU A 509 -5.67 -2.78 8.38
CA LEU A 509 -6.47 -3.12 7.20
C LEU A 509 -6.67 -4.62 7.09
N LYS A 510 -5.58 -5.41 7.11
CA LYS A 510 -5.64 -6.88 6.99
C LYS A 510 -6.45 -7.52 8.09
N THR A 511 -6.21 -7.12 9.34
CA THR A 511 -6.89 -7.71 10.50
C THR A 511 -8.37 -7.33 10.53
N ASN A 512 -8.74 -6.09 10.19
CA ASN A 512 -10.15 -5.70 10.06
C ASN A 512 -10.83 -6.43 8.88
N SER A 513 -10.18 -6.60 7.73
CA SER A 513 -10.72 -7.39 6.62
C SER A 513 -11.01 -8.83 7.04
N LEU A 514 -10.09 -9.49 7.75
CA LEU A 514 -10.32 -10.83 8.29
C LEU A 514 -11.49 -10.86 9.28
N LEU A 515 -11.52 -9.92 10.24
CA LEU A 515 -12.57 -9.82 11.24
C LEU A 515 -13.96 -9.57 10.60
N GLY A 516 -14.04 -8.68 9.62
CA GLY A 516 -15.25 -8.40 8.84
C GLY A 516 -15.74 -9.65 8.12
N ASN A 517 -14.83 -10.40 7.47
CA ASN A 517 -15.13 -11.66 6.79
C ASN A 517 -15.67 -12.72 7.78
N LEU A 518 -15.12 -12.81 8.99
CA LEU A 518 -15.59 -13.72 10.04
C LEU A 518 -16.99 -13.34 10.54
N TYR A 519 -17.30 -12.04 10.70
CA TYR A 519 -18.64 -11.58 11.05
C TYR A 519 -19.65 -11.81 9.92
N LEU A 520 -19.26 -11.59 8.67
CA LEU A 520 -20.08 -11.83 7.50
C LEU A 520 -20.46 -13.32 7.38
N LYS A 521 -19.50 -14.23 7.57
CA LYS A 521 -19.75 -15.69 7.61
C LYS A 521 -20.72 -16.09 8.73
N GLN A 522 -20.65 -15.43 9.88
CA GLN A 522 -21.60 -15.62 10.99
C GLN A 522 -22.94 -14.91 10.80
N LYS A 523 -23.14 -14.17 9.70
CA LYS A 523 -24.33 -13.33 9.44
C LYS A 523 -24.55 -12.27 10.51
N LYS A 524 -23.48 -11.83 11.19
CA LYS A 524 -23.48 -10.71 12.14
C LYS A 524 -23.31 -9.40 11.36
N TRP A 525 -24.33 -9.06 10.58
CA TRP A 525 -24.26 -8.00 9.55
C TRP A 525 -23.85 -6.63 10.10
N GLN A 526 -24.40 -6.21 11.24
CA GLN A 526 -24.10 -4.88 11.82
C GLN A 526 -22.64 -4.79 12.30
N ALA A 527 -22.12 -5.84 12.95
CA ALA A 527 -20.71 -5.90 13.34
C ALA A 527 -19.78 -5.93 12.13
N ALA A 528 -20.16 -6.64 11.05
CA ALA A 528 -19.40 -6.64 9.80
C ALA A 528 -19.34 -5.23 9.18
N ILE A 529 -20.45 -4.49 9.16
CA ILE A 529 -20.47 -3.10 8.67
C ILE A 529 -19.52 -2.20 9.45
N GLU A 530 -19.58 -2.25 10.79
CA GLU A 530 -18.71 -1.42 11.66
C GLU A 530 -17.22 -1.70 11.45
N VAL A 531 -16.85 -2.96 11.25
CA VAL A 531 -15.46 -3.35 10.97
C VAL A 531 -15.04 -2.93 9.57
N TYR A 532 -15.87 -3.17 8.54
CA TYR A 532 -15.55 -2.77 7.17
C TYR A 532 -15.48 -1.26 6.98
N GLN A 533 -16.23 -0.47 7.76
CA GLN A 533 -16.07 0.99 7.79
C GLN A 533 -14.63 1.38 8.16
N ARG A 534 -14.09 0.79 9.24
CA ARG A 534 -12.70 1.00 9.66
C ARG A 534 -11.70 0.49 8.61
N THR A 535 -12.00 -0.65 7.97
CA THR A 535 -11.20 -1.16 6.85
C THR A 535 -11.13 -0.14 5.71
N ILE A 536 -12.27 0.43 5.30
CA ILE A 536 -12.33 1.44 4.23
C ILE A 536 -11.55 2.71 4.60
N GLU A 537 -11.61 3.14 5.86
CA GLU A 537 -10.80 4.25 6.36
C GLU A 537 -9.29 3.96 6.23
N CYS A 538 -8.85 2.74 6.52
CA CYS A 538 -7.45 2.33 6.29
C CYS A 538 -7.08 2.35 4.80
N ILE A 539 -7.96 1.88 3.91
CA ILE A 539 -7.72 1.91 2.44
C ILE A 539 -7.51 3.36 1.99
N GLU A 540 -8.45 4.26 2.33
CA GLU A 540 -8.40 5.67 1.94
C GLU A 540 -7.15 6.37 2.48
N LEU A 541 -6.75 6.05 3.71
CA LEU A 541 -5.54 6.58 4.32
C LEU A 541 -4.26 6.13 3.59
N LEU A 542 -4.15 4.83 3.28
CA LEU A 542 -3.00 4.26 2.56
C LEU A 542 -2.92 4.79 1.12
N THR A 543 -4.06 4.91 0.44
CA THR A 543 -4.13 5.52 -0.91
C THR A 543 -3.71 7.00 -0.89
N MET A 544 -4.07 7.74 0.15
CA MET A 544 -3.64 9.14 0.30
C MET A 544 -2.13 9.28 0.50
N TRP A 545 -1.49 8.34 1.23
CA TRP A 545 -0.04 8.41 1.49
C TRP A 545 0.82 7.91 0.34
N ALA A 546 0.26 7.08 -0.54
CA ALA A 546 0.98 6.60 -1.69
C ALA A 546 1.34 7.76 -2.63
N THR A 547 2.62 7.89 -2.96
CA THR A 547 3.11 8.88 -3.94
C THR A 547 3.02 8.35 -5.37
N ASP A 548 3.07 7.03 -5.52
CA ASP A 548 2.94 6.32 -6.79
C ASP A 548 1.49 5.95 -7.07
N ASP A 549 1.00 6.33 -8.25
CA ASP A 549 -0.35 6.02 -8.70
C ASP A 549 -0.52 4.52 -8.93
N ASP A 550 0.50 3.77 -9.36
CA ASP A 550 0.38 2.32 -9.56
C ASP A 550 0.22 1.60 -8.21
N TYR A 551 0.92 2.05 -7.17
CA TYR A 551 0.74 1.55 -5.80
C TYR A 551 -0.63 1.90 -5.20
N LYS A 552 -1.14 3.12 -5.42
CA LYS A 552 -2.53 3.49 -5.04
C LYS A 552 -3.53 2.53 -5.64
N GLN A 553 -3.33 2.21 -6.92
CA GLN A 553 -4.20 1.34 -7.68
C GLN A 553 -4.16 -0.09 -7.12
N GLN A 554 -2.96 -0.60 -6.85
CA GLN A 554 -2.77 -1.90 -6.22
C GLN A 554 -3.54 -2.01 -4.88
N ILE A 555 -3.44 -1.02 -4.00
CA ILE A 555 -4.15 -1.01 -2.72
C ILE A 555 -5.67 -1.12 -2.91
N ILE A 556 -6.23 -0.37 -3.87
CA ILE A 556 -7.67 -0.39 -4.16
C ILE A 556 -8.07 -1.77 -4.71
N THR A 557 -7.34 -2.28 -5.71
CA THR A 557 -7.64 -3.56 -6.36
C THR A 557 -7.58 -4.73 -5.38
N GLU A 558 -6.57 -4.79 -4.52
CA GLU A 558 -6.40 -5.86 -3.52
C GLU A 558 -7.53 -5.86 -2.47
N ASN A 559 -8.26 -4.75 -2.31
CA ASN A 559 -9.25 -4.58 -1.25
C ASN A 559 -10.66 -4.27 -1.77
N ILE A 560 -10.94 -4.45 -3.07
CA ILE A 560 -12.24 -4.14 -3.65
C ILE A 560 -13.38 -4.99 -3.05
N GLU A 561 -13.08 -6.23 -2.65
CA GLU A 561 -14.04 -7.15 -2.01
C GLU A 561 -14.60 -6.59 -0.70
N VAL A 562 -13.88 -5.69 -0.02
CA VAL A 562 -14.36 -5.02 1.20
C VAL A 562 -15.64 -4.23 0.91
N TYR A 563 -15.72 -3.55 -0.24
CA TYR A 563 -16.89 -2.79 -0.65
C TYR A 563 -18.07 -3.72 -0.97
N ASP A 564 -17.83 -4.80 -1.68
CA ASP A 564 -18.87 -5.79 -1.99
C ASP A 564 -19.45 -6.42 -0.72
N ASN A 565 -18.58 -6.74 0.24
CA ASN A 565 -18.96 -7.37 1.50
C ASN A 565 -19.75 -6.42 2.42
N ILE A 566 -19.40 -5.14 2.50
CA ILE A 566 -20.20 -4.16 3.25
C ILE A 566 -21.55 -3.88 2.56
N ILE A 567 -21.60 -3.84 1.22
CA ILE A 567 -22.86 -3.73 0.46
C ILE A 567 -23.76 -4.91 0.75
N GLN A 568 -23.22 -6.14 0.73
CA GLN A 568 -23.97 -7.35 1.06
C GLN A 568 -24.55 -7.29 2.48
N ALA A 569 -23.75 -6.87 3.47
CA ALA A 569 -24.22 -6.73 4.85
C ALA A 569 -25.32 -5.66 4.98
N CYS A 570 -25.20 -4.54 4.26
CA CYS A 570 -26.23 -3.50 4.23
C CYS A 570 -27.54 -4.00 3.58
N VAL A 571 -27.44 -4.73 2.46
CA VAL A 571 -28.60 -5.35 1.78
C VAL A 571 -29.32 -6.33 2.72
N ALA A 572 -28.58 -7.16 3.45
CA ALA A 572 -29.14 -8.12 4.39
C ALA A 572 -29.90 -7.46 5.56
N LEU A 573 -29.52 -6.23 5.95
CA LEU A 573 -30.21 -5.42 6.96
C LEU A 573 -31.31 -4.51 6.39
N GLY A 574 -31.48 -4.44 5.07
CA GLY A 574 -32.42 -3.52 4.42
C GLY A 574 -31.96 -2.05 4.41
N LYS A 575 -30.66 -1.79 4.66
CA LYS A 575 -30.03 -0.46 4.68
C LYS A 575 -29.57 -0.04 3.28
N TYR A 576 -30.52 0.13 2.37
CA TYR A 576 -30.20 0.32 0.94
C TYR A 576 -29.55 1.68 0.61
N ASP A 577 -29.86 2.72 1.39
CA ASP A 577 -29.24 4.04 1.29
C ASP A 577 -27.74 4.00 1.66
N GLU A 578 -27.39 3.31 2.74
CA GLU A 578 -25.99 3.04 3.10
C GLU A 578 -25.31 2.19 2.01
N ALA A 579 -25.97 1.12 1.52
CA ALA A 579 -25.43 0.24 0.49
C ALA A 579 -25.04 0.98 -0.81
N ILE A 580 -25.91 1.87 -1.30
CA ILE A 580 -25.61 2.69 -2.49
C ILE A 580 -24.42 3.62 -2.21
N THR A 581 -24.35 4.21 -1.02
CA THR A 581 -23.26 5.10 -0.65
C THR A 581 -21.91 4.36 -0.69
N TYR A 582 -21.85 3.13 -0.16
CA TYR A 582 -20.62 2.31 -0.27
C TYR A 582 -20.32 1.87 -1.70
N ALA A 583 -21.36 1.56 -2.49
CA ALA A 583 -21.19 1.23 -3.90
C ALA A 583 -20.59 2.41 -4.69
N GLU A 584 -21.04 3.64 -4.41
CA GLU A 584 -20.44 4.84 -5.01
C GLU A 584 -19.03 5.12 -4.47
N ARG A 585 -18.76 4.86 -3.18
CA ARG A 585 -17.42 5.03 -2.58
C ARG A 585 -16.36 4.14 -3.22
N GLY A 586 -16.72 2.94 -3.65
CA GLY A 586 -15.80 2.00 -4.30
C GLY A 586 -15.58 2.26 -5.79
N ARG A 587 -16.38 3.12 -6.43
CA ARG A 587 -16.43 3.27 -7.90
C ARG A 587 -15.66 4.46 -8.41
N SER A 588 -15.11 4.29 -9.62
CA SER A 588 -14.61 5.35 -10.48
C SER A 588 -13.69 6.35 -9.76
N ARG A 589 -12.93 5.90 -8.75
CA ARG A 589 -12.21 6.78 -7.81
C ARG A 589 -11.23 7.66 -8.55
N ARG A 590 -10.42 7.06 -9.44
CA ARG A 590 -9.45 7.80 -10.23
C ARG A 590 -10.14 8.78 -11.18
N LEU A 591 -11.22 8.37 -11.83
CA LEU A 591 -11.95 9.24 -12.75
C LEU A 591 -12.57 10.44 -11.99
N VAL A 592 -13.07 10.20 -10.79
CA VAL A 592 -13.59 11.21 -9.87
C VAL A 592 -12.47 12.15 -9.39
N ASP A 593 -11.31 11.63 -9.01
CA ASP A 593 -10.13 12.41 -8.61
C ASP A 593 -9.61 13.26 -9.78
N LEU A 594 -9.57 12.69 -10.99
CA LEU A 594 -9.22 13.41 -12.21
C LEU A 594 -10.23 14.52 -12.49
N ILE A 595 -11.54 14.26 -12.45
CA ILE A 595 -12.53 15.32 -12.68
C ILE A 595 -12.43 16.42 -11.61
N ALA A 596 -12.30 16.04 -10.34
CA ALA A 596 -12.16 16.98 -9.23
C ALA A 596 -10.90 17.85 -9.38
N SER A 597 -9.75 17.24 -9.64
CA SER A 597 -8.51 17.99 -9.91
C SER A 597 -8.62 18.84 -11.17
N ASN A 598 -9.31 18.35 -12.20
CA ASN A 598 -9.39 18.99 -13.50
C ASN A 598 -10.34 20.21 -13.54
N ASP A 599 -11.52 20.13 -12.93
CA ASP A 599 -12.58 21.13 -13.07
C ASP A 599 -12.32 22.43 -12.29
N LEU A 600 -11.32 22.43 -11.40
CA LEU A 600 -11.36 23.30 -10.24
C LEU A 600 -10.46 24.55 -10.29
N TYR A 601 -9.56 24.69 -11.27
CA TYR A 601 -8.70 25.89 -11.40
C TYR A 601 -8.30 26.15 -12.86
N ALA A 602 -9.26 26.56 -13.71
CA ALA A 602 -8.95 26.89 -15.10
C ALA A 602 -8.13 28.19 -15.25
N ASP A 603 -8.32 29.19 -14.39
CA ASP A 603 -7.70 30.54 -14.54
C ASP A 603 -7.51 31.34 -13.22
N ALA A 604 -7.62 30.76 -12.02
CA ALA A 604 -7.57 31.50 -10.75
C ALA A 604 -6.24 31.30 -9.98
N GLU A 605 -5.70 32.37 -9.37
CA GLU A 605 -4.63 32.24 -8.37
C GLU A 605 -5.25 31.81 -7.03
N ILE A 606 -4.67 30.78 -6.39
CA ILE A 606 -5.08 30.31 -5.06
C ILE A 606 -4.89 31.46 -4.06
N PRO A 607 -5.90 31.85 -3.26
CA PRO A 607 -5.77 32.92 -2.28
C PRO A 607 -4.60 32.69 -1.30
N PRO A 608 -3.85 33.73 -0.89
CA PRO A 608 -2.68 33.57 -0.01
C PRO A 608 -2.97 32.86 1.32
N GLU A 609 -4.17 33.03 1.88
CA GLU A 609 -4.63 32.34 3.09
C GLU A 609 -4.76 30.82 2.87
N ILE A 610 -5.25 30.40 1.69
CA ILE A 610 -5.32 28.98 1.35
C ILE A 610 -3.91 28.41 1.08
N GLN A 611 -3.01 29.21 0.50
CA GLN A 611 -1.61 28.78 0.30
C GLN A 611 -0.91 28.48 1.63
N ASP A 612 -1.16 29.27 2.68
CA ASP A 612 -0.64 29.00 4.02
C ASP A 612 -1.22 27.70 4.61
N TYR A 613 -2.53 27.49 4.47
CA TYR A 613 -3.15 26.24 4.89
C TYR A 613 -2.61 25.02 4.13
N LEU A 614 -2.38 25.13 2.83
CA LEU A 614 -1.77 24.07 2.02
C LEU A 614 -0.34 23.77 2.46
N ALA A 615 0.49 24.79 2.66
CA ALA A 615 1.87 24.60 3.12
C ALA A 615 1.94 23.94 4.51
N ARG A 616 1.04 24.29 5.42
CA ARG A 616 0.92 23.63 6.73
C ARG A 616 0.42 22.19 6.60
N TYR A 617 -0.51 21.93 5.69
CA TYR A 617 -1.04 20.59 5.44
C TYR A 617 0.07 19.66 4.94
N GLU A 618 0.83 20.10 3.94
CA GLU A 618 2.00 19.40 3.40
C GLU A 618 3.09 19.19 4.48
N ALA A 619 3.33 20.18 5.35
CA ALA A 619 4.31 20.06 6.43
C ALA A 619 3.92 18.98 7.45
N ILE A 620 2.64 18.91 7.84
CA ILE A 620 2.13 17.86 8.74
C ILE A 620 2.18 16.49 8.05
N GLU A 621 1.86 16.41 6.76
CA GLU A 621 2.01 15.17 5.99
C GLU A 621 3.44 14.67 5.98
N LYS A 622 4.40 15.57 5.76
CA LYS A 622 5.82 15.23 5.83
C LYS A 622 6.22 14.73 7.22
N GLN A 623 5.81 15.41 8.29
CA GLN A 623 6.11 14.97 9.66
C GLN A 623 5.49 13.60 9.99
N LEU A 624 4.25 13.37 9.56
CA LEU A 624 3.58 12.08 9.70
C LEU A 624 4.29 10.99 8.90
N HIS A 625 4.75 11.30 7.69
CA HIS A 625 5.54 10.39 6.86
C HIS A 625 6.87 10.03 7.54
N ASP A 626 7.62 11.02 8.02
CA ASP A 626 8.91 10.83 8.70
C ASP A 626 8.76 10.00 9.99
N LEU A 627 7.73 10.26 10.80
CA LEU A 627 7.44 9.49 12.03
C LEU A 627 7.04 8.03 11.73
N ARG A 628 6.39 7.76 10.60
CA ARG A 628 5.87 6.44 10.23
C ARG A 628 6.86 5.58 9.45
N GLN A 629 7.74 6.20 8.66
CA GLN A 629 8.82 5.58 7.89
C GLN A 629 9.82 4.78 8.76
N GLU A 630 9.99 5.13 10.04
CA GLU A 630 10.83 4.36 10.97
C GLU A 630 10.33 2.92 11.24
N ASP A 631 9.05 2.63 10.97
CA ASP A 631 8.45 1.29 11.13
C ASP A 631 8.04 0.67 9.78
N ASP A 632 7.84 1.48 8.73
CA ASP A 632 7.20 1.03 7.51
C ASP A 632 8.21 0.64 6.42
N SER A 633 8.94 -0.46 6.64
CA SER A 633 9.43 -1.21 5.49
C SER A 633 8.20 -1.71 4.73
N GLN A 634 7.83 -1.03 3.64
CA GLN A 634 6.71 -1.26 2.72
C GLN A 634 6.75 -2.66 2.04
N GLY A 635 6.83 -3.70 2.86
CA GLY A 635 6.76 -5.11 2.49
C GLY A 635 5.55 -5.75 3.14
N SER A 636 5.03 -6.81 2.52
CA SER A 636 4.06 -7.67 3.18
C SER A 636 4.55 -8.07 4.58
N MET A 637 3.63 -8.33 5.52
CA MET A 637 3.91 -8.92 6.84
C MET A 637 4.95 -10.06 6.77
N GLU A 638 4.94 -10.82 5.68
CA GLU A 638 5.83 -11.93 5.35
C GLU A 638 7.28 -11.51 5.00
N ARG A 639 7.51 -10.29 4.50
CA ARG A 639 8.88 -9.74 4.30
C ARG A 639 9.54 -9.36 5.62
N ARG A 640 8.76 -9.08 6.68
CA ARG A 640 9.28 -8.64 7.99
C ARG A 640 9.83 -9.79 8.83
N PHE A 641 9.21 -10.98 8.78
CA PHE A 641 9.71 -12.17 9.47
C PHE A 641 11.09 -12.67 8.95
N SER A 642 11.61 -12.13 7.85
CA SER A 642 12.96 -12.45 7.37
C SER A 642 14.03 -11.46 7.82
N ARG A 643 13.66 -10.24 8.27
CA ARG A 643 14.64 -9.18 8.56
C ARG A 643 14.86 -8.89 10.05
N PHE A 644 13.99 -9.39 10.94
CA PHE A 644 13.95 -9.08 12.37
C PHE A 644 14.70 -7.79 12.75
N GLN A 645 14.12 -6.67 12.31
CA GLN A 645 14.48 -5.35 12.81
C GLN A 645 13.27 -4.84 13.55
N GLU A 646 13.02 -5.37 14.76
CA GLU A 646 12.27 -4.57 15.72
C GLU A 646 13.24 -3.55 16.30
N THR A 647 12.96 -2.27 16.05
CA THR A 647 13.46 -1.23 16.93
C THR A 647 12.85 -1.50 18.29
N ASN A 648 13.64 -2.02 19.23
CA ASN A 648 13.28 -2.13 20.65
C ASN A 648 13.18 -0.73 21.27
N LEU A 649 12.35 0.16 20.71
CA LEU A 649 11.95 1.39 21.36
C LEU A 649 11.41 1.00 22.74
N SER A 650 11.95 1.59 23.79
CA SER A 650 11.36 1.48 25.12
C SER A 650 9.85 1.74 25.04
N SER A 651 9.06 1.06 25.86
CA SER A 651 7.59 1.23 25.89
C SER A 651 7.15 2.69 25.95
N GLU A 652 7.90 3.51 26.69
CA GLU A 652 7.70 4.96 26.85
C GLU A 652 7.94 5.75 25.55
N ALA A 653 9.06 5.50 24.86
CA ALA A 653 9.37 6.18 23.59
C ALA A 653 8.35 5.84 22.48
N ARG A 654 7.78 4.62 22.55
CA ARG A 654 6.72 4.18 21.63
C ARG A 654 5.39 4.88 21.90
N GLU A 655 5.04 5.05 23.17
CA GLU A 655 3.83 5.80 23.57
C GLU A 655 3.93 7.28 23.20
N GLU A 656 5.07 7.92 23.47
CA GLU A 656 5.33 9.32 23.08
C GLU A 656 5.20 9.51 21.56
N LYS A 657 5.78 8.60 20.79
CA LYS A 657 5.68 8.60 19.32
C LYS A 657 4.23 8.40 18.84
N LEU A 658 3.48 7.51 19.49
CA LEU A 658 2.08 7.27 19.17
C LEU A 658 1.22 8.50 19.45
N GLU A 659 1.41 9.16 20.61
CA GLU A 659 0.73 10.41 20.94
C GLU A 659 1.04 11.50 19.92
N GLN A 660 2.29 11.62 19.49
CA GLN A 660 2.70 12.59 18.47
C GLN A 660 2.01 12.35 17.12
N ILE A 661 1.96 11.09 16.66
CA ILE A 661 1.26 10.72 15.43
C ILE A 661 -0.24 11.05 15.53
N GLN A 662 -0.88 10.74 16.67
CA GLN A 662 -2.30 11.03 16.90
C GLN A 662 -2.57 12.53 16.89
N ALA A 663 -1.72 13.34 17.54
CA ALA A 663 -1.85 14.79 17.59
C ALA A 663 -1.73 15.41 16.18
N LEU A 664 -0.73 15.01 15.41
CA LEU A 664 -0.53 15.49 14.03
C LEU A 664 -1.67 15.08 13.09
N ALA A 665 -2.18 13.85 13.22
CA ALA A 665 -3.34 13.40 12.44
C ALA A 665 -4.59 14.23 12.76
N ALA A 666 -4.83 14.56 14.02
CA ALA A 666 -5.94 15.41 14.45
C ALA A 666 -5.80 16.87 13.95
N GLU A 667 -4.58 17.41 13.96
CA GLU A 667 -4.29 18.73 13.39
C GLU A 667 -4.55 18.75 11.88
N LYS A 668 -4.03 17.75 11.15
CA LYS A 668 -4.24 17.59 9.70
C LYS A 668 -5.73 17.63 9.34
N GLN A 669 -6.56 16.87 10.07
CA GLN A 669 -8.00 16.82 9.84
C GLN A 669 -8.71 18.13 10.18
N THR A 670 -8.17 18.91 11.11
CA THR A 670 -8.71 20.23 11.45
C THR A 670 -8.39 21.24 10.35
N LEU A 671 -7.16 21.23 9.85
CA LEU A 671 -6.70 22.08 8.77
C LEU A 671 -7.45 21.81 7.46
N TRP A 672 -7.69 20.54 7.12
CA TRP A 672 -8.53 20.18 5.97
C TRP A 672 -9.94 20.78 6.06
N ARG A 673 -10.56 20.79 7.26
CA ARG A 673 -11.87 21.42 7.49
C ARG A 673 -11.83 22.94 7.32
N GLU A 674 -10.70 23.59 7.64
CA GLU A 674 -10.49 25.02 7.40
C GLU A 674 -10.36 25.32 5.91
N ILE A 675 -9.51 24.57 5.19
CA ILE A 675 -9.38 24.65 3.72
C ILE A 675 -10.75 24.49 3.08
N ARG A 676 -11.54 23.48 3.47
CA ARG A 676 -12.88 23.25 2.94
C ARG A 676 -13.85 24.40 3.16
N ARG A 677 -13.79 25.06 4.32
CA ARG A 677 -14.69 26.19 4.61
C ARG A 677 -14.34 27.42 3.78
N ALA A 678 -13.05 27.64 3.55
CA ALA A 678 -12.55 28.79 2.81
C ALA A 678 -12.63 28.57 1.29
N ASP A 679 -12.26 27.38 0.84
CA ASP A 679 -12.28 26.95 -0.56
C ASP A 679 -12.67 25.46 -0.64
N PRO A 680 -13.99 25.15 -0.78
CA PRO A 680 -14.49 23.78 -0.94
C PRO A 680 -13.90 23.07 -2.16
N VAL A 681 -13.46 23.85 -3.13
CA VAL A 681 -12.94 23.39 -4.40
C VAL A 681 -11.51 22.85 -4.22
N ILE A 682 -10.61 23.58 -3.57
CA ILE A 682 -9.26 23.08 -3.22
C ILE A 682 -9.35 21.87 -2.29
N ALA A 683 -10.25 21.89 -1.31
CA ALA A 683 -10.40 20.76 -0.40
C ALA A 683 -10.76 19.45 -1.13
N GLN A 684 -11.54 19.52 -2.21
CA GLN A 684 -11.87 18.36 -3.06
C GLN A 684 -10.69 17.89 -3.92
N GLN A 685 -9.70 18.75 -4.20
CA GLN A 685 -8.45 18.32 -4.85
C GLN A 685 -7.53 17.58 -3.89
N ILE A 686 -7.55 17.95 -2.61
CA ILE A 686 -6.77 17.29 -1.55
C ILE A 686 -7.42 15.95 -1.17
N GLN A 687 -8.74 15.94 -0.99
CA GLN A 687 -9.50 14.77 -0.60
C GLN A 687 -10.91 14.84 -1.17
N VAL A 688 -11.20 13.96 -2.13
CA VAL A 688 -12.56 13.79 -2.65
C VAL A 688 -13.43 13.16 -1.57
N GLU A 689 -14.53 13.82 -1.23
CA GLU A 689 -15.57 13.21 -0.39
C GLU A 689 -16.49 12.31 -1.21
N ALA A 690 -16.88 11.20 -0.57
CA ALA A 690 -17.94 10.34 -1.07
C ALA A 690 -19.26 11.10 -1.23
N ILE A 691 -19.96 10.85 -2.35
CA ILE A 691 -21.31 11.39 -2.55
C ILE A 691 -22.27 10.84 -1.49
N SER A 692 -23.02 11.72 -0.82
CA SER A 692 -24.04 11.29 0.14
C SER A 692 -25.30 10.81 -0.58
N PHE A 693 -26.09 9.94 0.05
CA PHE A 693 -27.38 9.52 -0.52
C PHE A 693 -28.32 10.70 -0.83
N ALA A 694 -28.28 11.76 0.00
CA ALA A 694 -29.08 12.96 -0.23
C ALA A 694 -28.67 13.68 -1.53
N GLU A 695 -27.37 13.73 -1.83
CA GLU A 695 -26.85 14.28 -3.08
C GLU A 695 -27.17 13.38 -4.27
N ILE A 696 -27.04 12.05 -4.14
CA ILE A 696 -27.47 11.10 -5.18
C ILE A 696 -28.95 11.32 -5.53
N ALA A 697 -29.81 11.41 -4.52
CA ALA A 697 -31.24 11.64 -4.73
C ALA A 697 -31.53 13.02 -5.36
N ALA A 698 -30.70 14.03 -5.11
CA ALA A 698 -30.83 15.35 -5.70
C ALA A 698 -30.50 15.37 -7.20
N LEU A 699 -29.78 14.36 -7.73
CA LEU A 699 -29.49 14.23 -9.16
C LEU A 699 -30.71 13.84 -10.00
N LEU A 700 -31.79 13.36 -9.37
CA LEU A 700 -33.04 13.02 -10.06
C LEU A 700 -33.74 14.28 -10.59
N PRO A 701 -33.98 14.40 -11.91
CA PRO A 701 -34.65 15.57 -12.49
C PRO A 701 -36.10 15.77 -12.02
N GLY A 702 -36.77 14.71 -11.57
CA GLY A 702 -38.16 14.79 -11.08
C GLY A 702 -38.80 13.44 -10.74
N PRO A 703 -40.13 13.41 -10.49
CA PRO A 703 -40.83 12.19 -10.05
C PRO A 703 -41.01 11.12 -11.14
N GLU A 704 -40.80 11.48 -12.41
CA GLU A 704 -40.83 10.56 -13.56
C GLU A 704 -39.41 10.06 -13.91
N SER A 705 -38.42 10.27 -13.04
CA SER A 705 -37.05 9.81 -13.24
C SER A 705 -36.63 8.79 -12.17
N ALA A 706 -35.73 7.88 -12.55
CA ALA A 706 -35.11 6.95 -11.62
C ALA A 706 -33.61 6.77 -11.93
N ILE A 707 -32.83 6.52 -10.88
CA ILE A 707 -31.44 6.05 -10.99
C ILE A 707 -31.44 4.54 -10.76
N LEU A 708 -30.79 3.79 -11.65
CA LEU A 708 -30.53 2.36 -11.56
C LEU A 708 -29.05 2.16 -11.25
N SER A 709 -28.72 1.95 -9.97
CA SER A 709 -27.35 1.58 -9.56
C SER A 709 -27.23 0.07 -9.52
N ILE A 710 -26.53 -0.50 -10.50
CA ILE A 710 -26.26 -1.94 -10.59
C ILE A 710 -25.00 -2.21 -9.77
N CYS A 711 -25.07 -3.11 -8.80
CA CYS A 711 -23.97 -3.52 -7.94
C CYS A 711 -23.86 -5.04 -7.91
N ASN A 712 -22.66 -5.57 -7.75
CA ASN A 712 -22.48 -6.98 -7.48
C ASN A 712 -22.18 -7.18 -6.00
N THR A 713 -22.64 -8.30 -5.47
CA THR A 713 -22.15 -8.88 -4.22
C THR A 713 -21.57 -10.24 -4.56
N GLY A 714 -20.73 -10.81 -3.69
CA GLY A 714 -20.09 -12.11 -3.96
C GLY A 714 -21.06 -13.26 -4.34
N ALA A 715 -22.35 -13.12 -4.09
CA ALA A 715 -23.38 -14.10 -4.44
C ALA A 715 -24.36 -13.67 -5.55
N GLU A 716 -24.69 -12.39 -5.69
CA GLU A 716 -25.79 -11.91 -6.53
C GLU A 716 -25.53 -10.52 -7.13
N THR A 717 -26.12 -10.25 -8.30
CA THR A 717 -26.21 -8.92 -8.90
C THR A 717 -27.48 -8.23 -8.41
N HIS A 718 -27.34 -7.02 -7.88
CA HIS A 718 -28.43 -6.19 -7.36
C HIS A 718 -28.59 -4.92 -8.18
N ILE A 719 -29.83 -4.51 -8.40
CA ILE A 719 -30.18 -3.23 -9.03
C ILE A 719 -30.93 -2.39 -7.99
N PHE A 720 -30.25 -1.38 -7.47
CA PHE A 720 -30.88 -0.38 -6.60
C PHE A 720 -31.61 0.65 -7.45
N VAL A 721 -32.91 0.80 -7.21
CA VAL A 721 -33.77 1.76 -7.91
C VAL A 721 -34.08 2.92 -6.99
N ILE A 722 -33.56 4.10 -7.33
CA ILE A 722 -33.73 5.33 -6.56
C ILE A 722 -34.72 6.22 -7.31
N ARG A 723 -35.82 6.60 -6.67
CA ARG A 723 -36.87 7.46 -7.28
C ARG A 723 -37.65 8.25 -6.24
N TYR A 724 -38.40 9.26 -6.67
CA TYR A 724 -39.41 9.89 -5.81
C TYR A 724 -40.74 9.12 -5.84
N LEU A 725 -41.41 9.03 -4.69
CA LEU A 725 -42.81 8.61 -4.63
C LEU A 725 -43.71 9.71 -5.19
N ALA A 726 -44.62 9.35 -6.09
CA ALA A 726 -45.66 10.26 -6.54
C ALA A 726 -46.51 10.71 -5.35
N ALA A 727 -46.64 12.01 -5.13
CA ALA A 727 -47.51 12.54 -4.09
C ALA A 727 -48.95 12.08 -4.36
N THR A 728 -49.58 11.37 -3.42
CA THR A 728 -51.01 11.07 -3.51
C THR A 728 -51.78 12.39 -3.55
N PRO A 729 -52.66 12.62 -4.55
CA PRO A 729 -53.41 13.86 -4.62
C PRO A 729 -54.31 13.97 -3.37
N LYS A 730 -53.96 14.87 -2.44
CA LYS A 730 -54.85 15.22 -1.34
C LYS A 730 -56.14 15.77 -1.95
N LYS A 731 -57.28 15.18 -1.58
CA LYS A 731 -58.61 15.66 -1.94
C LYS A 731 -58.68 17.18 -1.75
N SER A 732 -59.12 17.87 -2.80
CA SER A 732 -59.27 19.31 -2.90
C SER A 732 -60.15 19.88 -1.78
N GLY A 733 -59.53 20.39 -0.72
CA GLY A 733 -60.16 21.24 0.28
C GLY A 733 -59.75 22.70 0.07
N LEU A 734 -60.67 23.63 0.37
CA LEU A 734 -60.56 25.09 0.12
C LEU A 734 -59.29 25.78 0.67
N PHE A 735 -58.46 25.08 1.47
CA PHE A 735 -57.24 25.59 2.10
C PHE A 735 -55.92 25.00 1.52
N SER A 736 -55.95 24.17 0.48
CA SER A 736 -54.73 23.57 -0.10
C SER A 736 -53.85 24.54 -0.91
N ARG A 737 -54.29 25.79 -1.12
CA ARG A 737 -53.63 26.78 -1.97
C ARG A 737 -52.43 27.50 -1.32
N PHE A 738 -52.16 27.25 -0.03
CA PHE A 738 -51.11 27.93 0.74
C PHE A 738 -50.08 26.98 1.37
N GLN A 739 -50.09 25.68 1.06
CA GLN A 739 -49.01 24.77 1.43
C GLN A 739 -48.08 24.59 0.24
N GLN A 740 -46.82 25.04 0.37
CA GLN A 740 -45.77 24.58 -0.53
C GLN A 740 -45.76 23.05 -0.56
N PRO A 741 -45.56 22.39 -1.72
CA PRO A 741 -45.43 20.95 -1.76
C PRO A 741 -44.26 20.57 -0.85
N LYS A 742 -44.51 19.78 0.20
CA LYS A 742 -43.41 19.10 0.90
C LYS A 742 -42.64 18.31 -0.16
N GLN A 743 -41.33 18.54 -0.31
CA GLN A 743 -40.47 17.78 -1.21
C GLN A 743 -40.77 16.29 -1.02
N ALA A 744 -41.07 15.59 -2.12
CA ALA A 744 -41.30 14.15 -2.09
C ALA A 744 -40.04 13.49 -1.52
N LYS A 745 -40.18 12.59 -0.56
CA LYS A 745 -39.03 11.87 0.00
C LYS A 745 -38.53 10.86 -1.05
N PRO A 746 -37.23 10.80 -1.36
CA PRO A 746 -36.69 9.76 -2.22
C PRO A 746 -36.86 8.40 -1.54
N ILE A 747 -37.12 7.36 -2.33
CA ILE A 747 -37.17 5.97 -1.90
C ILE A 747 -36.14 5.16 -2.67
N VAL A 748 -35.66 4.11 -2.02
CA VAL A 748 -34.81 3.09 -2.62
C VAL A 748 -35.54 1.77 -2.57
N THR A 749 -35.62 1.09 -3.70
CA THR A 749 -36.10 -0.30 -3.79
C THR A 749 -35.01 -1.17 -4.40
N LEU A 750 -35.00 -2.45 -4.04
CA LEU A 750 -34.00 -3.41 -4.49
C LEU A 750 -34.64 -4.41 -5.45
N HIS A 751 -33.99 -4.63 -6.60
CA HIS A 751 -34.26 -5.75 -7.50
C HIS A 751 -33.04 -6.67 -7.53
N SER A 752 -33.21 -7.96 -7.25
CA SER A 752 -32.11 -8.93 -7.23
C SER A 752 -32.20 -9.88 -8.42
N CYS A 753 -31.11 -10.00 -9.17
CA CYS A 753 -30.96 -10.97 -10.25
C CYS A 753 -30.44 -12.28 -9.66
N LEU A 754 -31.37 -13.13 -9.20
CA LEU A 754 -31.04 -14.42 -8.59
C LEU A 754 -30.15 -15.26 -9.51
N GLU A 755 -29.16 -15.94 -8.92
CA GLU A 755 -28.19 -16.79 -9.61
C GLU A 755 -27.22 -16.09 -10.59
N LEU A 756 -27.29 -14.76 -10.72
CA LEU A 756 -26.33 -13.97 -11.51
C LEU A 756 -25.22 -13.46 -10.60
N THR A 757 -24.17 -14.26 -10.42
CA THR A 757 -22.93 -13.84 -9.71
C THR A 757 -22.10 -12.90 -10.58
N TYR A 758 -21.17 -12.17 -9.95
CA TYR A 758 -20.16 -11.37 -10.68
C TYR A 758 -19.48 -12.18 -11.79
N GLY A 759 -18.95 -13.36 -11.46
CA GLY A 759 -18.24 -14.20 -12.43
C GLY A 759 -19.10 -14.66 -13.61
N LYS A 760 -20.40 -14.99 -13.39
CA LYS A 760 -21.30 -15.35 -14.49
C LYS A 760 -21.64 -14.16 -15.37
N LEU A 761 -21.82 -12.97 -14.77
CA LEU A 761 -22.07 -11.75 -15.52
C LEU A 761 -20.84 -11.35 -16.34
N GLU A 762 -19.66 -11.44 -15.75
CA GLU A 762 -18.39 -11.16 -16.43
C GLU A 762 -18.12 -12.16 -17.57
N GLU A 763 -18.35 -13.46 -17.35
CA GLU A 763 -18.25 -14.49 -18.39
C GLU A 763 -19.23 -14.18 -19.54
N LEU A 764 -20.49 -13.86 -19.23
CA LEU A 764 -21.49 -13.47 -20.23
C LEU A 764 -21.03 -12.27 -21.07
N LEU A 765 -20.54 -11.21 -20.43
CA LEU A 765 -20.11 -9.97 -21.10
C LEU A 765 -18.78 -10.15 -21.84
N THR A 766 -17.89 -11.01 -21.36
CA THR A 766 -16.58 -11.21 -21.98
C THR A 766 -16.66 -12.20 -23.15
N GLU A 767 -17.19 -13.41 -22.90
CA GLU A 767 -17.20 -14.52 -23.86
C GLU A 767 -18.27 -14.34 -24.95
N GLN A 768 -19.42 -13.75 -24.62
CA GLN A 768 -20.52 -13.61 -25.59
C GLN A 768 -20.54 -12.25 -26.29
N TRP A 769 -19.96 -11.21 -25.68
CA TRP A 769 -19.96 -9.86 -26.23
C TRP A 769 -18.58 -9.37 -26.68
N LEU A 770 -17.62 -9.22 -25.77
CA LEU A 770 -16.35 -8.55 -26.09
C LEU A 770 -15.42 -9.39 -26.97
N ILE A 771 -15.10 -10.64 -26.61
CA ILE A 771 -14.19 -11.50 -27.37
C ILE A 771 -14.69 -11.68 -28.81
N PRO A 772 -15.98 -12.01 -29.06
CA PRO A 772 -16.48 -12.13 -30.42
C PRO A 772 -16.42 -10.82 -31.21
N TYR A 773 -16.60 -9.66 -30.56
CA TYR A 773 -16.44 -8.37 -31.22
C TYR A 773 -15.01 -8.15 -31.74
N GLN A 774 -14.00 -8.47 -30.91
CA GLN A 774 -12.59 -8.31 -31.26
C GLN A 774 -12.10 -9.33 -32.29
N GLU A 775 -12.51 -10.59 -32.17
CA GLU A 775 -11.95 -11.69 -32.96
C GLU A 775 -12.77 -12.04 -34.21
N ASN A 776 -14.09 -11.86 -34.18
CA ASN A 776 -14.99 -12.29 -35.25
C ASN A 776 -16.23 -11.38 -35.37
N ASN A 777 -16.00 -10.12 -35.74
CA ASN A 777 -17.02 -9.10 -35.86
C ASN A 777 -18.25 -9.51 -36.72
N PRO A 778 -18.13 -10.21 -37.87
CA PRO A 778 -19.30 -10.66 -38.62
C PRO A 778 -20.20 -11.63 -37.83
N GLN A 779 -19.59 -12.54 -37.04
CA GLN A 779 -20.33 -13.48 -36.21
C GLN A 779 -20.94 -12.77 -34.99
N TRP A 780 -20.22 -11.83 -34.37
CA TRP A 780 -20.75 -10.98 -33.31
C TRP A 780 -22.00 -10.22 -33.78
N ARG A 781 -21.91 -9.58 -34.95
CA ARG A 781 -23.03 -8.85 -35.56
C ARG A 781 -24.22 -9.75 -35.85
N ALA A 782 -23.97 -10.97 -36.34
CA ALA A 782 -25.02 -11.97 -36.57
C ALA A 782 -25.76 -12.39 -35.28
N ASN A 783 -25.06 -12.39 -34.15
CA ASN A 783 -25.58 -12.83 -32.86
C ASN A 783 -26.06 -11.67 -31.95
N LEU A 784 -25.92 -10.41 -32.37
CA LEU A 784 -26.19 -9.22 -31.57
C LEU A 784 -27.56 -9.26 -30.87
N GLY A 785 -28.63 -9.53 -31.64
CA GLY A 785 -29.99 -9.61 -31.07
C GLY A 785 -30.16 -10.70 -30.01
N HIS A 786 -29.53 -11.87 -30.21
CA HIS A 786 -29.55 -12.96 -29.24
C HIS A 786 -28.78 -12.61 -27.96
N ASN A 787 -27.60 -12.00 -28.11
CA ASN A 787 -26.79 -11.57 -26.97
C ASN A 787 -27.53 -10.51 -26.14
N LEU A 788 -28.18 -9.54 -26.77
CA LEU A 788 -29.02 -8.54 -26.10
C LEU A 788 -30.18 -9.18 -25.32
N GLN A 789 -30.81 -10.21 -25.90
CA GLN A 789 -31.86 -10.97 -25.22
C GLN A 789 -31.33 -11.72 -24.00
N ASN A 790 -30.17 -12.39 -24.11
CA ASN A 790 -29.55 -13.11 -23.00
C ASN A 790 -29.21 -12.16 -21.84
N ILE A 791 -28.69 -10.97 -22.14
CA ILE A 791 -28.39 -9.95 -21.12
C ILE A 791 -29.68 -9.42 -20.47
N ALA A 792 -30.72 -9.14 -21.25
CA ALA A 792 -32.01 -8.71 -20.72
C ALA A 792 -32.66 -9.75 -19.80
N GLN A 793 -32.53 -11.03 -20.14
CA GLN A 793 -33.00 -12.15 -19.32
C GLN A 793 -32.17 -12.29 -18.04
N ALA A 794 -30.84 -12.21 -18.14
CA ALA A 794 -29.95 -12.28 -16.99
C ALA A 794 -30.24 -11.18 -15.96
N LEU A 795 -30.49 -9.95 -16.42
CA LEU A 795 -30.87 -8.82 -15.57
C LEU A 795 -32.34 -8.84 -15.12
N ASN A 796 -33.13 -9.80 -15.61
CA ASN A 796 -34.56 -9.93 -15.35
C ASN A 796 -35.33 -8.60 -15.56
N LEU A 797 -35.10 -7.97 -16.72
CA LEU A 797 -35.56 -6.61 -17.01
C LEU A 797 -37.08 -6.46 -17.02
N GLU A 798 -37.83 -7.48 -17.46
CA GLU A 798 -39.29 -7.43 -17.47
C GLU A 798 -39.86 -7.26 -16.06
N GLN A 799 -39.36 -8.07 -15.11
CA GLN A 799 -39.77 -7.96 -13.71
C GLN A 799 -39.31 -6.64 -13.10
N LEU A 800 -38.09 -6.18 -13.39
CA LEU A 800 -37.59 -4.87 -12.95
C LEU A 800 -38.52 -3.73 -13.38
N VAL A 801 -38.93 -3.73 -14.65
CA VAL A 801 -39.82 -2.71 -15.21
C VAL A 801 -41.20 -2.79 -14.55
N GLN A 802 -41.73 -4.01 -14.43
CA GLN A 802 -43.05 -4.24 -13.86
C GLN A 802 -43.15 -3.77 -12.41
N ASP A 803 -42.16 -4.09 -11.58
CA ASP A 803 -42.22 -3.90 -10.13
C ASP A 803 -41.74 -2.50 -9.69
N HIS A 804 -40.75 -1.94 -10.36
CA HIS A 804 -40.03 -0.76 -9.85
C HIS A 804 -40.17 0.51 -10.71
N LEU A 805 -40.40 0.36 -12.02
CA LEU A 805 -40.30 1.48 -12.98
C LEU A 805 -41.65 2.02 -13.48
N GLN A 806 -42.76 1.65 -12.84
CA GLN A 806 -44.07 2.19 -13.17
C GLN A 806 -44.12 3.72 -13.06
N GLY A 807 -44.53 4.38 -14.16
CA GLY A 807 -44.62 5.84 -14.27
C GLY A 807 -43.28 6.56 -14.47
N ILE A 808 -42.17 5.84 -14.63
CA ILE A 808 -40.86 6.42 -14.96
C ILE A 808 -40.74 6.59 -16.48
N LYS A 809 -40.13 7.69 -16.91
CA LYS A 809 -39.84 8.02 -18.32
C LYS A 809 -38.35 8.25 -18.56
N GLU A 810 -37.58 8.52 -17.52
CA GLU A 810 -36.16 8.85 -17.60
C GLU A 810 -35.35 7.95 -16.65
N LEU A 811 -34.32 7.31 -17.18
CA LEU A 811 -33.43 6.41 -16.47
C LEU A 811 -31.99 6.91 -16.54
N ILE A 812 -31.36 7.00 -15.39
CA ILE A 812 -29.91 7.15 -15.25
C ILE A 812 -29.37 5.81 -14.79
N ILE A 813 -28.54 5.17 -15.61
CA ILE A 813 -27.98 3.85 -15.32
C ILE A 813 -26.54 4.04 -14.87
N ILE A 814 -26.21 3.47 -13.70
CA ILE A 814 -24.88 3.46 -13.10
C ILE A 814 -24.44 2.00 -12.96
N PRO A 815 -23.74 1.45 -13.96
CA PRO A 815 -23.23 0.09 -13.89
C PRO A 815 -22.03 -0.03 -12.92
N SER A 816 -21.92 -1.15 -12.18
CA SER A 816 -20.73 -1.48 -11.38
C SER A 816 -19.66 -2.26 -12.15
N THR A 817 -20.05 -2.99 -13.20
CA THR A 817 -19.12 -3.84 -13.95
C THR A 817 -18.72 -3.17 -15.23
N TRP A 818 -17.43 -3.12 -15.52
CA TRP A 818 -16.89 -2.52 -16.73
C TRP A 818 -17.62 -2.96 -18.02
N GLY A 819 -17.92 -4.26 -18.16
CA GLY A 819 -18.59 -4.81 -19.35
C GLY A 819 -20.00 -4.26 -19.58
N LEU A 820 -20.74 -3.87 -18.53
CA LEU A 820 -22.08 -3.30 -18.66
C LEU A 820 -22.06 -1.90 -19.28
N HIS A 821 -20.95 -1.16 -19.18
CA HIS A 821 -20.82 0.14 -19.85
C HIS A 821 -20.76 0.03 -21.37
N HIS A 822 -20.50 -1.16 -21.91
CA HIS A 822 -20.49 -1.43 -23.34
C HIS A 822 -21.85 -1.90 -23.89
N ILE A 823 -22.84 -2.08 -23.02
CA ILE A 823 -24.15 -2.60 -23.42
C ILE A 823 -25.07 -1.45 -23.80
N PRO A 824 -25.70 -1.47 -25.00
CA PRO A 824 -26.67 -0.48 -25.39
C PRO A 824 -27.99 -0.73 -24.66
N PHE A 825 -28.14 -0.22 -23.43
CA PHE A 825 -29.35 -0.42 -22.62
C PHE A 825 -30.64 -0.05 -23.37
N ALA A 826 -30.60 0.95 -24.27
CA ALA A 826 -31.74 1.33 -25.12
C ALA A 826 -32.23 0.20 -26.06
N ALA A 827 -31.36 -0.75 -26.39
CA ALA A 827 -31.66 -1.89 -27.25
C ALA A 827 -31.81 -3.22 -26.49
N LEU A 828 -31.91 -3.19 -25.16
CA LEU A 828 -32.32 -4.36 -24.39
C LEU A 828 -33.82 -4.60 -24.59
N PRO A 829 -34.24 -5.79 -25.04
CA PRO A 829 -35.64 -6.08 -25.35
C PRO A 829 -36.52 -6.17 -24.12
N LEU A 830 -37.80 -5.83 -24.29
CA LEU A 830 -38.87 -6.03 -23.33
C LEU A 830 -39.93 -6.93 -24.00
N GLY A 831 -40.04 -8.20 -23.61
CA GLY A 831 -40.96 -9.19 -24.19
C GLY A 831 -40.31 -10.23 -25.12
N ASP A 832 -41.08 -11.28 -25.43
CA ASP A 832 -40.68 -12.39 -26.29
C ASP A 832 -40.31 -11.95 -27.73
N ALA A 833 -39.29 -12.59 -28.29
CA ALA A 833 -38.84 -12.36 -29.66
C ALA A 833 -39.95 -12.67 -30.68
N GLN A 834 -40.29 -11.71 -31.54
CA GLN A 834 -41.21 -11.93 -32.64
C GLN A 834 -40.57 -11.43 -33.94
N THR A 835 -40.23 -12.40 -34.80
CA THR A 835 -39.69 -12.31 -36.18
C THR A 835 -38.18 -12.52 -36.35
N THR A 836 -37.84 -13.36 -37.34
CA THR A 836 -36.49 -13.50 -37.91
C THR A 836 -36.37 -12.57 -39.11
N ALA A 837 -35.57 -11.52 -39.01
CA ALA A 837 -35.29 -10.69 -40.17
C ALA A 837 -34.23 -11.39 -41.03
N THR A 838 -34.59 -11.64 -42.30
CA THR A 838 -33.61 -11.99 -43.33
C THR A 838 -32.98 -10.70 -43.82
N SER A 839 -31.84 -10.30 -43.22
CA SER A 839 -31.02 -9.27 -43.85
C SER A 839 -30.36 -9.89 -45.08
N SER A 840 -30.73 -9.41 -46.27
CA SER A 840 -29.84 -9.53 -47.42
C SER A 840 -28.75 -8.49 -47.20
N SER A 841 -27.59 -8.93 -46.69
CA SER A 841 -26.43 -8.04 -46.55
C SER A 841 -26.09 -7.36 -47.89
N PRO A 842 -25.89 -6.03 -47.94
CA PRO A 842 -25.42 -5.32 -49.12
C PRO A 842 -23.96 -5.61 -49.50
N ASP A 843 -23.17 -6.30 -48.67
CA ASP A 843 -21.76 -6.59 -48.99
C ASP A 843 -21.59 -7.62 -50.11
N ALA A 844 -22.67 -8.29 -50.55
CA ALA A 844 -22.65 -9.11 -51.75
C ALA A 844 -22.69 -8.30 -53.07
N ALA A 845 -22.94 -6.98 -53.03
CA ALA A 845 -23.15 -6.16 -54.24
C ALA A 845 -21.96 -5.26 -54.63
N ARG A 846 -20.90 -5.16 -53.83
CA ARG A 846 -19.68 -4.41 -54.20
C ARG A 846 -18.42 -5.21 -53.92
N ILE A 847 -18.17 -6.20 -54.78
CA ILE A 847 -16.91 -6.51 -55.48
C ILE A 847 -17.08 -7.90 -56.10
N LYS A 848 -17.10 -7.97 -57.43
CA LYS A 848 -16.83 -9.23 -58.14
C LYS A 848 -15.36 -9.58 -57.92
N LEU A 849 -15.04 -10.24 -56.82
CA LEU A 849 -13.85 -11.09 -56.73
C LEU A 849 -14.32 -12.54 -56.83
N LYS A 850 -13.77 -13.23 -57.82
CA LYS A 850 -13.96 -14.66 -58.03
C LYS A 850 -13.37 -15.39 -56.84
N GLU A 851 -14.19 -15.80 -55.87
CA GLU A 851 -13.91 -16.99 -55.06
C GLU A 851 -15.17 -17.50 -54.36
N LYS A 852 -15.31 -18.83 -54.37
CA LYS A 852 -16.49 -19.55 -53.90
C LYS A 852 -16.43 -19.68 -52.37
N THR A 853 -17.20 -18.86 -51.66
CA THR A 853 -17.50 -19.13 -50.25
C THR A 853 -19.01 -18.99 -50.03
N LYS A 854 -19.66 -20.10 -49.67
CA LYS A 854 -21.09 -20.14 -49.32
C LYS A 854 -21.28 -19.42 -47.98
N ILE A 855 -21.69 -18.15 -48.02
CA ILE A 855 -22.15 -17.43 -46.82
C ILE A 855 -23.59 -17.89 -46.53
N LYS A 856 -23.81 -18.52 -45.36
CA LYS A 856 -25.16 -18.84 -44.85
C LYS A 856 -25.88 -17.52 -44.53
N THR A 857 -27.12 -17.39 -44.96
CA THR A 857 -28.00 -16.25 -44.67
C THR A 857 -28.11 -16.01 -43.17
N ILE A 858 -27.75 -14.80 -42.73
CA ILE A 858 -27.71 -14.38 -41.33
C ILE A 858 -29.13 -13.98 -40.89
N GLN A 859 -29.65 -14.61 -39.83
CA GLN A 859 -30.94 -14.26 -39.20
C GLN A 859 -30.67 -13.57 -37.87
N SER A 860 -30.87 -12.26 -37.81
CA SER A 860 -30.85 -11.49 -36.56
C SER A 860 -32.24 -11.54 -35.91
N ILE A 861 -32.27 -11.66 -34.58
CA ILE A 861 -33.51 -11.62 -33.79
C ILE A 861 -33.91 -10.16 -33.59
N ILE A 862 -35.16 -9.83 -33.95
CA ILE A 862 -35.72 -8.48 -33.77
C ILE A 862 -36.88 -8.55 -32.78
N HIS A 863 -36.96 -7.55 -31.91
CA HIS A 863 -38.05 -7.40 -30.95
C HIS A 863 -38.89 -6.17 -31.31
N GLU A 864 -40.17 -6.18 -30.93
CA GLU A 864 -41.06 -5.03 -31.19
C GLU A 864 -40.84 -3.88 -30.22
N THR A 865 -40.47 -4.21 -28.97
CA THR A 865 -40.31 -3.23 -27.89
C THR A 865 -38.96 -3.41 -27.20
N TYR A 866 -38.27 -2.29 -27.01
CA TYR A 866 -37.00 -2.20 -26.29
C TYR A 866 -37.11 -1.19 -25.14
N MET A 867 -36.16 -1.21 -24.21
CA MET A 867 -36.10 -0.21 -23.13
C MET A 867 -36.09 1.23 -23.66
N GLY A 868 -35.39 1.50 -24.76
CA GLY A 868 -35.35 2.83 -25.39
C GLY A 868 -36.69 3.29 -25.97
N ASP A 869 -37.71 2.42 -26.07
CA ASP A 869 -39.06 2.82 -26.45
C ASP A 869 -39.85 3.39 -25.28
N GLN A 870 -39.53 2.96 -24.05
CA GLN A 870 -40.23 3.40 -22.83
C GLN A 870 -39.46 4.49 -22.07
N PHE A 871 -38.13 4.47 -22.14
CA PHE A 871 -37.27 5.28 -21.29
C PHE A 871 -36.24 6.11 -22.08
N GLN A 872 -36.04 7.34 -21.65
CA GLN A 872 -34.88 8.16 -21.99
C GLN A 872 -33.71 7.70 -21.12
N ILE A 873 -32.62 7.26 -21.74
CA ILE A 873 -31.53 6.59 -21.00
C ILE A 873 -30.25 7.40 -21.06
N ARG A 874 -29.67 7.64 -19.88
CA ARG A 874 -28.27 8.06 -19.70
C ARG A 874 -27.49 6.96 -19.01
N VAL A 875 -26.22 6.79 -19.39
CA VAL A 875 -25.31 5.82 -18.77
C VAL A 875 -24.08 6.58 -18.28
N LEU A 876 -23.73 6.45 -17.01
CA LEU A 876 -22.53 7.06 -16.44
C LEU A 876 -21.75 6.08 -15.57
N PRO A 877 -20.43 6.27 -15.41
CA PRO A 877 -19.62 5.45 -14.51
C PRO A 877 -19.96 5.60 -13.01
N SER A 878 -20.40 6.78 -12.58
CA SER A 878 -20.81 7.02 -11.19
C SER A 878 -21.78 8.20 -11.06
N CYS A 879 -22.51 8.25 -9.95
CA CYS A 879 -23.34 9.39 -9.57
C CYS A 879 -22.49 10.62 -9.27
N GLN A 880 -21.28 10.44 -8.73
CA GLN A 880 -20.36 11.55 -8.45
C GLN A 880 -19.92 12.26 -9.75
N ILE A 881 -19.68 11.52 -10.83
CA ILE A 881 -19.39 12.10 -12.14
C ILE A 881 -20.60 12.88 -12.67
N LEU A 882 -21.81 12.34 -12.52
CA LEU A 882 -23.04 13.04 -12.90
C LEU A 882 -23.19 14.36 -12.11
N LYS A 883 -22.89 14.33 -10.81
CA LYS A 883 -22.89 15.51 -9.95
C LYS A 883 -21.92 16.58 -10.46
N TYR A 884 -20.67 16.23 -10.77
CA TYR A 884 -19.73 17.18 -11.37
C TYR A 884 -20.25 17.78 -12.67
N CYS A 885 -20.78 16.93 -13.58
CA CYS A 885 -21.35 17.41 -14.84
C CYS A 885 -22.54 18.38 -14.61
N HIS A 886 -23.37 18.11 -13.61
CA HIS A 886 -24.52 18.93 -13.24
C HIS A 886 -24.12 20.28 -12.63
N ASP A 887 -23.14 20.26 -11.71
CA ASP A 887 -22.72 21.40 -10.90
C ASP A 887 -21.88 22.42 -11.68
N ARG A 888 -21.37 22.06 -12.87
CA ARG A 888 -20.63 23.00 -13.73
C ARG A 888 -21.45 24.27 -14.04
N PRO A 889 -20.84 25.44 -14.25
CA PRO A 889 -21.54 26.71 -14.59
C PRO A 889 -22.03 26.75 -16.04
N LYS A 890 -23.34 26.89 -16.28
CA LYS A 890 -23.92 26.79 -17.63
C LYS A 890 -23.31 27.85 -18.55
N PRO A 891 -22.95 27.51 -19.80
CA PRO A 891 -22.39 28.50 -20.72
C PRO A 891 -23.43 29.59 -21.03
N GLU A 892 -22.99 30.85 -21.02
CA GLU A 892 -23.85 32.01 -21.33
C GLU A 892 -24.26 32.04 -22.81
N LYS A 893 -23.39 31.51 -23.68
CA LYS A 893 -23.59 31.44 -25.13
C LYS A 893 -23.18 30.06 -25.62
N ILE A 894 -23.96 29.51 -26.55
CA ILE A 894 -23.63 28.25 -27.22
C ILE A 894 -23.10 28.58 -28.61
N THR A 895 -21.86 28.21 -28.88
CA THR A 895 -21.25 28.22 -30.20
C THR A 895 -20.90 26.80 -30.63
N TYR A 896 -21.05 26.53 -31.92
CA TYR A 896 -20.84 25.20 -32.49
C TYR A 896 -19.51 25.13 -33.24
N GLY A 897 -18.82 24.01 -33.05
CA GLY A 897 -17.67 23.57 -33.83
C GLY A 897 -17.96 22.27 -34.55
N ILE A 898 -17.49 22.15 -35.80
CA ILE A 898 -17.63 20.94 -36.61
C ILE A 898 -16.26 20.51 -37.10
N VAL A 899 -15.96 19.22 -36.96
CA VAL A 899 -14.75 18.60 -37.47
C VAL A 899 -15.15 17.49 -38.43
N GLU A 900 -14.84 17.66 -39.71
CA GLU A 900 -15.25 16.75 -40.78
C GLU A 900 -14.04 16.09 -41.46
N ASN A 901 -14.09 14.76 -41.55
CA ASN A 901 -13.28 13.93 -42.43
C ASN A 901 -11.76 14.19 -42.33
N ALA A 902 -11.18 13.96 -41.16
CA ALA A 902 -9.76 14.23 -40.91
C ALA A 902 -8.77 13.44 -41.80
N SER A 903 -9.24 12.39 -42.48
CA SER A 903 -8.46 11.46 -43.30
C SER A 903 -8.78 11.52 -44.79
N ASP A 904 -9.75 12.33 -45.21
CA ASP A 904 -10.25 12.46 -46.58
C ASP A 904 -10.77 11.13 -47.21
N ASP A 905 -11.19 10.16 -46.39
CA ASP A 905 -11.63 8.83 -46.82
C ASP A 905 -13.06 8.45 -46.41
N LEU A 906 -13.70 9.26 -45.55
CA LEU A 906 -15.10 9.06 -45.14
C LEU A 906 -16.06 9.73 -46.13
N LYS A 907 -17.00 8.97 -46.69
CA LYS A 907 -17.81 9.43 -47.83
C LYS A 907 -19.00 10.25 -47.40
N PHE A 908 -19.60 9.95 -46.25
CA PHE A 908 -20.91 10.49 -45.86
C PHE A 908 -20.85 11.56 -44.77
N THR A 909 -19.68 11.80 -44.16
CA THR A 909 -19.46 12.84 -43.13
C THR A 909 -19.84 14.26 -43.57
N HIS A 910 -19.80 14.55 -44.87
CA HIS A 910 -20.25 15.84 -45.40
C HIS A 910 -21.76 16.09 -45.20
N ILE A 911 -22.57 15.04 -45.08
CA ILE A 911 -24.03 15.12 -44.93
C ILE A 911 -24.37 15.61 -43.53
N GLU A 912 -23.78 15.01 -42.50
CA GLU A 912 -23.96 15.43 -41.11
C GLU A 912 -23.42 16.84 -40.87
N ALA A 913 -22.24 17.18 -41.44
CA ALA A 913 -21.67 18.52 -41.36
C ALA A 913 -22.54 19.56 -42.09
N GLN A 914 -23.12 19.23 -43.25
CA GLN A 914 -24.05 20.11 -43.95
C GLN A 914 -25.32 20.32 -43.12
N ARG A 915 -25.92 19.23 -42.62
CA ARG A 915 -27.17 19.30 -41.84
C ARG A 915 -27.03 20.17 -40.60
N LEU A 916 -25.93 20.03 -39.86
CA LEU A 916 -25.66 20.86 -38.69
C LEU A 916 -25.50 22.34 -39.05
N ARG A 917 -24.86 22.67 -40.18
CA ARG A 917 -24.72 24.08 -40.63
C ARG A 917 -26.04 24.69 -41.12
N GLU A 918 -26.99 23.87 -41.57
CA GLU A 918 -28.35 24.33 -41.90
C GLU A 918 -29.17 24.61 -40.64
N LEU A 919 -28.93 23.84 -39.58
CA LEU A 919 -29.66 23.94 -38.32
C LEU A 919 -29.07 25.00 -37.38
N GLU A 920 -27.75 25.14 -37.33
CA GLU A 920 -27.02 25.95 -36.35
C GLU A 920 -26.11 26.99 -36.99
N THR A 921 -25.86 28.08 -36.27
CA THR A 921 -24.92 29.12 -36.74
C THR A 921 -23.49 28.70 -36.41
N VAL A 922 -22.80 28.13 -37.40
CA VAL A 922 -21.38 27.73 -37.29
C VAL A 922 -20.51 28.80 -37.95
N LEU A 923 -19.60 29.40 -37.18
CA LEU A 923 -18.63 30.36 -37.71
C LEU A 923 -17.64 29.67 -38.65
N PRO A 924 -17.22 30.29 -39.77
CA PRO A 924 -16.29 29.68 -40.72
C PRO A 924 -15.02 29.13 -40.07
N GLU A 925 -14.47 29.86 -39.10
CA GLU A 925 -13.27 29.47 -38.35
C GLU A 925 -13.49 28.24 -37.45
N ASN A 926 -14.74 27.93 -37.08
CA ASN A 926 -15.10 26.81 -36.20
C ASN A 926 -15.41 25.51 -36.98
N TYR A 927 -15.30 25.54 -38.31
CA TYR A 927 -15.46 24.37 -39.17
C TYR A 927 -14.09 23.94 -39.70
N LEU A 928 -13.60 22.79 -39.23
CA LEU A 928 -12.36 22.19 -39.69
C LEU A 928 -12.67 21.03 -40.63
N ARG A 929 -12.07 21.03 -41.83
CA ARG A 929 -12.35 19.99 -42.83
C ARG A 929 -11.09 19.41 -43.48
N GLY A 930 -11.07 18.09 -43.60
CA GLY A 930 -10.04 17.40 -44.38
C GLY A 930 -8.70 17.32 -43.66
N ARG A 931 -7.78 16.55 -44.24
CA ARG A 931 -6.49 16.23 -43.59
C ARG A 931 -5.62 17.46 -43.29
N ALA A 932 -5.69 18.49 -44.11
CA ALA A 932 -4.83 19.67 -43.97
C ALA A 932 -5.27 20.59 -42.81
N GLU A 933 -6.56 20.70 -42.53
CA GLU A 933 -7.09 21.62 -41.52
C GLU A 933 -7.32 20.93 -40.17
N VAL A 934 -7.72 19.65 -40.19
CA VAL A 934 -8.02 18.86 -38.99
C VAL A 934 -6.73 18.33 -38.37
N THR A 935 -5.90 19.23 -37.85
CA THR A 935 -4.65 18.89 -37.12
C THR A 935 -4.89 18.83 -35.61
N VAL A 936 -4.03 18.14 -34.86
CA VAL A 936 -4.08 18.10 -33.39
C VAL A 936 -4.12 19.50 -32.79
N LYS A 937 -3.29 20.41 -33.31
CA LYS A 937 -3.22 21.81 -32.86
C LYS A 937 -4.55 22.55 -33.10
N ASN A 938 -5.11 22.44 -34.31
CA ASN A 938 -6.34 23.14 -34.65
C ASN A 938 -7.55 22.57 -33.90
N TYR A 939 -7.60 21.25 -33.71
CA TYR A 939 -8.63 20.59 -32.91
C TYR A 939 -8.64 21.09 -31.46
N GLN A 940 -7.47 21.17 -30.83
CA GLN A 940 -7.33 21.70 -29.47
C GLN A 940 -7.68 23.18 -29.37
N ALA A 941 -7.32 23.98 -30.39
CA ALA A 941 -7.74 25.37 -30.46
C ALA A 941 -9.27 25.49 -30.63
N LEU A 942 -9.89 24.56 -31.36
CA LEU A 942 -11.34 24.48 -31.51
C LEU A 942 -12.05 24.21 -30.19
N LEU A 943 -11.59 23.22 -29.42
CA LEU A 943 -12.17 22.88 -28.12
C LEU A 943 -12.15 24.04 -27.11
N LYS A 944 -11.22 24.99 -27.24
CA LYS A 944 -11.14 26.17 -26.35
C LYS A 944 -12.15 27.28 -26.67
N ARG A 945 -12.69 27.30 -27.88
CA ARG A 945 -13.50 28.42 -28.39
C ARG A 945 -14.97 28.07 -28.63
N VAL A 946 -15.34 26.80 -28.47
CA VAL A 946 -16.71 26.32 -28.67
C VAL A 946 -17.24 25.60 -27.45
N GLU A 947 -18.54 25.70 -27.25
CA GLU A 947 -19.26 24.99 -26.20
C GLU A 947 -19.83 23.67 -26.73
N ASN A 948 -20.22 23.61 -28.00
CA ASN A 948 -20.72 22.39 -28.61
C ASN A 948 -19.80 21.95 -29.75
N ILE A 949 -19.38 20.68 -29.75
CA ILE A 949 -18.53 20.11 -30.81
C ILE A 949 -19.18 18.87 -31.42
N HIS A 950 -19.18 18.81 -32.75
CA HIS A 950 -19.50 17.61 -33.52
C HIS A 950 -18.24 17.13 -34.24
N SER A 951 -17.77 15.94 -33.89
CA SER A 951 -16.54 15.32 -34.41
C SER A 951 -16.89 14.13 -35.29
N ALA A 952 -16.65 14.26 -36.59
CA ALA A 952 -17.00 13.32 -37.64
C ALA A 952 -15.75 12.84 -38.37
N HIS A 953 -15.03 11.88 -37.77
CA HIS A 953 -13.79 11.31 -38.30
C HIS A 953 -13.45 9.97 -37.63
N HIS A 954 -12.31 9.36 -37.97
CA HIS A 954 -11.89 8.11 -37.33
C HIS A 954 -11.45 8.31 -35.88
N ALA A 955 -11.74 7.31 -35.06
CA ALA A 955 -11.16 7.11 -33.73
C ALA A 955 -10.84 5.61 -33.58
N GLU A 956 -9.95 5.30 -32.65
CA GLU A 956 -9.53 3.93 -32.36
C GLU A 956 -9.41 3.75 -30.85
N SER A 957 -9.95 2.64 -30.35
CA SER A 957 -9.78 2.23 -28.96
C SER A 957 -8.66 1.22 -28.80
N ASN A 958 -7.77 1.46 -27.84
CA ASN A 958 -6.72 0.52 -27.47
C ASN A 958 -7.08 -0.14 -26.13
N LEU A 959 -7.57 -1.37 -26.18
CA LEU A 959 -8.02 -2.10 -24.98
C LEU A 959 -6.89 -2.65 -24.11
N SER A 960 -5.66 -2.72 -24.65
CA SER A 960 -4.48 -3.12 -23.89
C SER A 960 -3.84 -1.93 -23.18
N ASN A 961 -3.93 -0.74 -23.77
CA ASN A 961 -3.47 0.51 -23.18
C ASN A 961 -4.51 1.62 -23.44
N PRO A 962 -5.54 1.75 -22.58
CA PRO A 962 -6.64 2.70 -22.79
C PRO A 962 -6.19 4.14 -23.03
N ARG A 963 -5.08 4.58 -22.41
CA ARG A 963 -4.53 5.94 -22.56
C ARG A 963 -4.06 6.26 -23.98
N GLU A 964 -3.75 5.24 -24.78
CA GLU A 964 -3.36 5.37 -26.18
C GLU A 964 -4.55 5.40 -27.16
N SER A 965 -5.77 5.11 -26.68
CA SER A 965 -7.00 5.30 -27.47
C SER A 965 -7.04 6.75 -27.97
N ALA A 966 -7.39 6.96 -29.25
CA ALA A 966 -7.16 8.26 -29.87
C ALA A 966 -8.15 8.62 -30.95
N LEU A 967 -8.41 9.93 -31.03
CA LEU A 967 -8.97 10.57 -32.22
C LEU A 967 -7.88 10.63 -33.31
N LYS A 968 -8.18 10.11 -34.50
CA LYS A 968 -7.27 10.16 -35.66
C LYS A 968 -7.45 11.48 -36.39
N LEU A 969 -6.41 12.30 -36.38
CA LEU A 969 -6.37 13.63 -37.00
C LEU A 969 -5.34 13.64 -38.14
N GLY A 970 -5.36 14.67 -38.98
CA GLY A 970 -4.64 14.68 -40.26
C GLY A 970 -3.11 14.67 -40.16
N ASP A 971 -2.56 15.11 -39.02
CA ASP A 971 -1.13 15.14 -38.68
C ASP A 971 -0.74 14.17 -37.55
N GLY A 972 -1.68 13.39 -37.00
CA GLY A 972 -1.38 12.43 -35.94
C GLY A 972 -2.57 12.05 -35.07
N ASN A 973 -2.29 11.52 -33.89
CA ASN A 973 -3.29 11.05 -32.92
C ASN A 973 -3.45 12.06 -31.78
N PHE A 974 -4.69 12.42 -31.44
CA PHE A 974 -4.99 13.07 -30.17
C PHE A 974 -5.47 12.02 -29.17
N SER A 975 -4.56 11.55 -28.32
CA SER A 975 -4.77 10.42 -27.41
C SER A 975 -5.60 10.80 -26.18
N LEU A 976 -6.23 9.81 -25.57
CA LEU A 976 -6.97 9.91 -24.31
C LEU A 976 -6.08 10.47 -23.19
N GLY A 977 -4.84 9.97 -23.06
CA GLY A 977 -3.89 10.51 -22.09
C GLY A 977 -3.63 12.00 -22.30
N SER A 978 -3.51 12.45 -23.55
CA SER A 978 -3.35 13.88 -23.86
C SER A 978 -4.61 14.70 -23.60
N LEU A 979 -5.79 14.11 -23.78
CA LEU A 979 -7.08 14.74 -23.52
C LEU A 979 -7.31 14.95 -22.01
N MET A 980 -7.01 13.94 -21.19
CA MET A 980 -7.17 14.00 -19.73
C MET A 980 -6.26 15.03 -19.04
N LEU A 981 -5.14 15.39 -19.68
CA LEU A 981 -4.22 16.44 -19.21
C LEU A 981 -4.65 17.86 -19.61
N LYS A 982 -5.72 18.03 -20.40
CA LYS A 982 -6.18 19.34 -20.90
C LYS A 982 -7.53 19.74 -20.30
N ARG A 983 -7.82 21.05 -20.37
CA ARG A 983 -9.04 21.67 -19.85
C ARG A 983 -9.78 22.48 -20.90
N TYR A 984 -11.08 22.27 -20.94
CA TYR A 984 -12.06 22.96 -21.78
C TYR A 984 -13.33 23.21 -20.95
N PRO A 985 -13.28 24.10 -19.93
CA PRO A 985 -14.36 24.27 -18.94
C PRO A 985 -15.68 24.78 -19.53
N ASN A 986 -15.63 25.41 -20.71
CA ASN A 986 -16.80 25.89 -21.42
C ASN A 986 -17.48 24.80 -22.26
N LEU A 987 -16.86 23.63 -22.40
CA LEU A 987 -17.38 22.55 -23.22
C LEU A 987 -18.68 22.02 -22.61
N ASN A 988 -19.75 22.09 -23.37
CA ASN A 988 -21.10 21.75 -22.95
C ASN A 988 -21.55 20.42 -23.55
N HIS A 989 -21.49 20.29 -24.88
CA HIS A 989 -21.96 19.10 -25.58
C HIS A 989 -20.93 18.60 -26.59
N VAL A 990 -20.56 17.32 -26.50
CA VAL A 990 -19.64 16.66 -27.44
C VAL A 990 -20.39 15.54 -28.13
N PHE A 991 -20.45 15.56 -29.45
CA PHE A 991 -20.94 14.45 -30.26
C PHE A 991 -19.77 13.82 -31.01
N LEU A 992 -19.44 12.57 -30.70
CA LEU A 992 -18.40 11.80 -31.36
C LEU A 992 -19.01 10.86 -32.39
N SER A 993 -19.18 11.35 -33.62
CA SER A 993 -19.50 10.56 -34.81
C SER A 993 -18.22 9.83 -35.31
N CYS A 994 -17.61 9.07 -34.40
CA CYS A 994 -16.36 8.34 -34.60
C CYS A 994 -16.56 6.90 -34.14
N CYS A 995 -15.77 5.93 -34.59
CA CYS A 995 -15.88 4.53 -34.15
C CYS A 995 -15.36 4.34 -32.71
N GLU A 996 -15.99 3.44 -31.95
CA GLU A 996 -15.47 2.87 -30.69
C GLU A 996 -15.16 3.86 -29.54
N THR A 997 -15.71 5.07 -29.58
CA THR A 997 -15.30 6.14 -28.64
C THR A 997 -15.68 5.91 -27.17
N ASN A 998 -16.53 4.93 -26.87
CA ASN A 998 -16.85 4.44 -25.54
C ASN A 998 -16.59 2.92 -25.37
N LEU A 999 -15.63 2.38 -26.11
CA LEU A 999 -15.11 1.03 -25.91
C LEU A 999 -13.77 1.10 -25.17
N GLY A 1000 -13.70 0.50 -23.98
CA GLY A 1000 -12.49 0.54 -23.14
C GLY A 1000 -12.48 -0.59 -22.12
N LYS A 1001 -11.31 -1.14 -21.79
CA LYS A 1001 -11.17 -2.02 -20.62
C LYS A 1001 -10.76 -1.17 -19.42
N PRO A 1002 -11.21 -1.51 -18.20
CA PRO A 1002 -10.69 -0.86 -17.03
C PRO A 1002 -9.19 -1.17 -16.89
N GLU A 1003 -8.43 -0.20 -16.36
CA GLU A 1003 -7.13 -0.52 -15.75
C GLU A 1003 -7.37 -1.28 -14.42
N LEU A 1004 -6.33 -1.55 -13.62
CA LEU A 1004 -6.41 -2.34 -12.38
C LEU A 1004 -7.54 -1.92 -11.40
N THR A 1005 -8.07 -0.69 -11.45
CA THR A 1005 -9.11 -0.17 -10.51
C THR A 1005 -10.54 -0.02 -11.03
N ASP A 1006 -10.95 -0.76 -12.05
CA ASP A 1006 -12.35 -0.77 -12.52
C ASP A 1006 -12.86 0.59 -13.08
N ASP A 1007 -11.94 1.53 -13.37
CA ASP A 1007 -12.22 2.82 -14.01
C ASP A 1007 -12.37 2.64 -15.53
N LEU A 1008 -13.57 2.89 -16.06
CA LEU A 1008 -13.79 2.84 -17.51
C LEU A 1008 -13.16 4.06 -18.22
N LEU A 1009 -11.92 3.90 -18.69
CA LEU A 1009 -11.21 4.90 -19.47
C LEU A 1009 -11.56 4.79 -20.95
N THR A 1010 -12.35 5.76 -21.44
CA THR A 1010 -12.74 5.88 -22.86
C THR A 1010 -12.56 7.32 -23.33
N LEU A 1011 -12.62 7.55 -24.65
CA LEU A 1011 -12.64 8.92 -25.19
C LEU A 1011 -13.86 9.69 -24.65
N GLY A 1012 -15.00 9.02 -24.48
CA GLY A 1012 -16.21 9.58 -23.86
C GLY A 1012 -15.97 10.10 -22.43
N THR A 1013 -15.44 9.27 -21.53
CA THR A 1013 -15.13 9.69 -20.16
C THR A 1013 -13.98 10.70 -20.11
N GLY A 1014 -13.03 10.63 -21.04
CA GLY A 1014 -11.98 11.62 -21.23
C GLY A 1014 -12.50 13.02 -21.54
N PHE A 1015 -13.55 13.15 -22.37
CA PHE A 1015 -14.18 14.45 -22.63
C PHE A 1015 -14.96 14.97 -21.42
N LEU A 1016 -15.62 14.09 -20.65
CA LEU A 1016 -16.22 14.48 -19.36
C LEU A 1016 -15.16 15.04 -18.42
N CYS A 1017 -13.98 14.39 -18.33
CA CYS A 1017 -12.83 14.86 -17.56
C CYS A 1017 -12.21 16.16 -18.06
N ALA A 1018 -12.28 16.40 -19.37
CA ALA A 1018 -11.73 17.59 -19.96
C ALA A 1018 -12.65 18.82 -19.81
N GLY A 1019 -13.92 18.62 -19.40
CA GLY A 1019 -14.86 19.70 -19.08
C GLY A 1019 -16.24 19.57 -19.74
N ALA A 1020 -16.46 18.59 -20.64
CA ALA A 1020 -17.76 18.38 -21.30
C ALA A 1020 -18.85 17.97 -20.30
N ARG A 1021 -20.02 18.61 -20.33
CA ARG A 1021 -21.17 18.20 -19.49
C ARG A 1021 -21.90 16.99 -20.01
N THR A 1022 -22.02 16.88 -21.33
CA THR A 1022 -22.72 15.78 -21.99
C THR A 1022 -21.90 15.30 -23.18
N VAL A 1023 -21.73 13.99 -23.30
CA VAL A 1023 -21.01 13.34 -24.40
C VAL A 1023 -21.91 12.29 -25.02
N ILE A 1024 -22.05 12.33 -26.35
CA ILE A 1024 -22.60 11.23 -27.15
C ILE A 1024 -21.44 10.49 -27.80
N SER A 1025 -21.35 9.20 -27.51
CA SER A 1025 -20.23 8.36 -27.91
C SER A 1025 -20.71 7.00 -28.40
N SER A 1026 -19.91 6.39 -29.26
CA SER A 1026 -20.17 5.11 -29.91
C SER A 1026 -19.58 3.91 -29.15
N LEU A 1027 -20.33 2.80 -29.08
CA LEU A 1027 -19.92 1.56 -28.41
C LEU A 1027 -19.14 0.60 -29.31
N TRP A 1028 -19.33 0.71 -30.63
CA TRP A 1028 -18.67 -0.13 -31.64
C TRP A 1028 -18.35 0.66 -32.91
N ALA A 1029 -17.72 0.01 -33.89
CA ALA A 1029 -17.54 0.54 -35.24
C ALA A 1029 -18.89 0.67 -35.96
N VAL A 1030 -19.41 1.89 -36.05
CA VAL A 1030 -20.73 2.22 -36.63
C VAL A 1030 -20.68 2.30 -38.16
N ASP A 1031 -21.81 2.02 -38.82
CA ASP A 1031 -21.93 2.13 -40.29
C ASP A 1031 -21.95 3.59 -40.74
N ASP A 1032 -21.10 3.97 -41.70
CA ASP A 1032 -20.91 5.37 -42.15
C ASP A 1032 -22.23 5.99 -42.67
N LEU A 1033 -22.98 5.28 -43.51
CA LEU A 1033 -24.22 5.80 -44.11
C LEU A 1033 -25.34 5.91 -43.06
N ALA A 1034 -25.54 4.86 -42.25
CA ALA A 1034 -26.54 4.87 -41.19
C ALA A 1034 -26.23 5.96 -40.15
N THR A 1035 -24.95 6.17 -39.84
CA THR A 1035 -24.50 7.21 -38.90
C THR A 1035 -24.81 8.60 -39.43
N ALA A 1036 -24.52 8.92 -40.71
CA ALA A 1036 -24.84 10.22 -41.28
C ALA A 1036 -26.35 10.56 -41.23
N ILE A 1037 -27.21 9.54 -41.43
CA ILE A 1037 -28.67 9.68 -41.31
C ILE A 1037 -29.07 9.83 -39.83
N PHE A 1038 -28.49 9.03 -38.94
CA PHE A 1038 -28.72 9.07 -37.51
C PHE A 1038 -28.38 10.44 -36.92
N THR A 1039 -27.19 10.97 -37.22
CA THR A 1039 -26.69 12.25 -36.71
C THR A 1039 -27.51 13.42 -37.23
N SER A 1040 -28.03 13.32 -38.45
CA SER A 1040 -28.98 14.29 -39.01
C SER A 1040 -30.29 14.33 -38.20
N TYR A 1041 -30.92 13.16 -37.95
CA TYR A 1041 -32.11 13.07 -37.10
C TYR A 1041 -31.86 13.51 -35.67
N TYR A 1042 -30.69 13.16 -35.11
CA TYR A 1042 -30.27 13.60 -33.79
C TYR A 1042 -30.19 15.11 -33.69
N SER A 1043 -29.55 15.76 -34.67
CA SER A 1043 -29.35 17.21 -34.67
C SER A 1043 -30.66 17.97 -34.79
N GLU A 1044 -31.60 17.47 -35.62
CA GLU A 1044 -32.97 18.01 -35.70
C GLU A 1044 -33.68 17.91 -34.34
N ALA A 1045 -33.69 16.72 -33.75
CA ALA A 1045 -34.33 16.46 -32.47
C ALA A 1045 -33.67 17.26 -31.33
N LEU A 1046 -32.35 17.47 -31.36
CA LEU A 1046 -31.63 18.24 -30.37
C LEU A 1046 -32.02 19.72 -30.43
N LYS A 1047 -32.16 20.28 -31.64
CA LYS A 1047 -32.62 21.67 -31.82
C LYS A 1047 -34.03 21.88 -31.28
N GLU A 1048 -34.91 20.90 -31.43
CA GLU A 1048 -36.30 20.97 -30.94
C GLU A 1048 -36.40 20.76 -29.42
N THR A 1049 -35.71 19.74 -28.89
CA THR A 1049 -35.87 19.29 -27.50
C THR A 1049 -34.93 20.00 -26.52
N GLN A 1050 -33.79 20.49 -27.01
CA GLN A 1050 -32.65 20.99 -26.22
C GLN A 1050 -32.15 20.00 -25.17
N LYS A 1051 -32.45 18.71 -25.34
CA LYS A 1051 -32.16 17.65 -24.38
C LYS A 1051 -31.50 16.46 -25.09
N PRO A 1052 -30.17 16.28 -24.94
CA PRO A 1052 -29.41 15.25 -25.66
C PRO A 1052 -29.97 13.83 -25.54
N ALA A 1053 -30.40 13.40 -24.35
CA ALA A 1053 -30.96 12.06 -24.14
C ALA A 1053 -32.29 11.84 -24.89
N ILE A 1054 -33.14 12.87 -24.98
CA ILE A 1054 -34.40 12.81 -25.74
C ILE A 1054 -34.11 12.80 -27.23
N ALA A 1055 -33.20 13.65 -27.68
CA ALA A 1055 -32.77 13.69 -29.07
C ALA A 1055 -32.18 12.36 -29.54
N LEU A 1056 -31.37 11.72 -28.68
CA LEU A 1056 -30.81 10.39 -28.94
C LEU A 1056 -31.90 9.34 -29.09
N GLN A 1057 -32.84 9.29 -28.13
CA GLN A 1057 -33.97 8.36 -28.18
C GLN A 1057 -34.80 8.52 -29.45
N GLN A 1058 -35.14 9.76 -29.82
CA GLN A 1058 -35.92 10.05 -31.03
C GLN A 1058 -35.18 9.66 -32.31
N ALA A 1059 -33.87 9.94 -32.39
CA ALA A 1059 -33.04 9.53 -33.53
C ALA A 1059 -32.98 8.01 -33.68
N GLN A 1060 -32.81 7.28 -32.56
CA GLN A 1060 -32.81 5.81 -32.52
C GLN A 1060 -34.13 5.22 -33.05
N GLN A 1061 -35.25 5.71 -32.51
CA GLN A 1061 -36.58 5.25 -32.92
C GLN A 1061 -36.89 5.61 -34.38
N ARG A 1062 -36.50 6.82 -34.82
CA ARG A 1062 -36.76 7.28 -36.19
C ARG A 1062 -35.97 6.47 -37.20
N LEU A 1063 -34.67 6.23 -36.95
CA LEU A 1063 -33.84 5.42 -37.86
C LEU A 1063 -34.32 3.97 -37.93
N ARG A 1064 -34.62 3.35 -36.78
CA ARG A 1064 -35.14 1.97 -36.70
C ARG A 1064 -36.43 1.77 -37.50
N ASN A 1065 -37.32 2.76 -37.44
CA ASN A 1065 -38.64 2.67 -38.07
C ASN A 1065 -38.71 3.25 -39.48
N ALA A 1066 -37.67 3.98 -39.93
CA ALA A 1066 -37.64 4.61 -41.23
C ALA A 1066 -37.72 3.57 -42.36
N THR A 1067 -38.67 3.78 -43.27
CA THR A 1067 -38.78 2.98 -44.48
C THR A 1067 -37.86 3.53 -45.58
N ILE A 1068 -37.57 2.74 -46.61
CA ILE A 1068 -36.85 3.23 -47.80
C ILE A 1068 -37.53 4.49 -48.37
N ALA A 1069 -38.87 4.54 -48.37
CA ALA A 1069 -39.62 5.72 -48.82
C ALA A 1069 -39.36 6.96 -47.95
N ASP A 1070 -39.35 6.81 -46.62
CA ASP A 1070 -39.05 7.90 -45.69
C ASP A 1070 -37.61 8.40 -45.88
N LEU A 1071 -36.65 7.47 -45.99
CA LEU A 1071 -35.25 7.81 -46.17
C LEU A 1071 -34.98 8.53 -47.49
N CYS A 1072 -35.61 8.11 -48.59
CA CYS A 1072 -35.49 8.81 -49.88
C CYS A 1072 -36.15 10.20 -49.88
N ARG A 1073 -37.20 10.39 -49.06
CA ARG A 1073 -37.86 11.68 -48.88
C ARG A 1073 -37.00 12.62 -48.05
N ASP A 1074 -36.45 12.14 -46.95
CA ASP A 1074 -35.71 12.94 -45.98
C ASP A 1074 -34.28 13.23 -46.48
N PHE A 1075 -33.68 12.33 -47.27
CA PHE A 1075 -32.33 12.45 -47.86
C PHE A 1075 -32.33 12.16 -49.37
N PRO A 1076 -32.90 13.05 -50.20
CA PRO A 1076 -32.99 12.84 -51.65
C PRO A 1076 -31.63 12.68 -52.33
N GLU A 1077 -30.57 13.31 -51.80
CA GLU A 1077 -29.18 13.19 -52.26
C GLU A 1077 -28.61 11.78 -52.07
N LEU A 1078 -29.15 11.01 -51.11
CA LEU A 1078 -28.75 9.63 -50.81
C LEU A 1078 -29.64 8.59 -51.52
N ALA A 1079 -30.67 9.01 -52.27
CA ALA A 1079 -31.65 8.09 -52.85
C ALA A 1079 -31.01 6.98 -53.70
N HIS A 1080 -29.95 7.27 -54.46
CA HIS A 1080 -29.25 6.25 -55.27
C HIS A 1080 -28.49 5.20 -54.45
N GLN A 1081 -28.19 5.50 -53.19
CA GLN A 1081 -27.47 4.61 -52.27
C GLN A 1081 -28.44 3.84 -51.38
N ILE A 1082 -29.61 4.41 -51.09
CA ILE A 1082 -30.67 3.85 -50.23
C ILE A 1082 -31.67 2.98 -51.01
N ASN A 1083 -31.94 3.30 -52.28
CA ASN A 1083 -33.03 2.71 -53.06
C ASN A 1083 -32.65 1.34 -53.65
N ILE A 1084 -32.67 0.31 -52.81
CA ILE A 1084 -32.26 -1.06 -53.15
C ILE A 1084 -33.39 -2.10 -52.99
N GLY A 1085 -34.65 -1.70 -52.82
CA GLY A 1085 -35.70 -2.67 -52.50
C GLY A 1085 -37.13 -2.13 -52.40
N ASN A 1086 -37.94 -2.80 -51.58
CA ASN A 1086 -39.34 -2.45 -51.36
C ASN A 1086 -39.45 -1.11 -50.59
N PRO A 1087 -40.22 -0.12 -51.06
CA PRO A 1087 -40.36 1.18 -50.38
C PRO A 1087 -40.77 1.10 -48.91
N ASN A 1088 -41.52 0.07 -48.51
CA ASN A 1088 -41.99 -0.13 -47.12
C ASN A 1088 -41.00 -0.92 -46.24
N GLN A 1089 -39.89 -1.38 -46.80
CA GLN A 1089 -38.86 -2.08 -46.05
C GLN A 1089 -38.13 -1.12 -45.11
N ARG A 1090 -37.79 -1.60 -43.91
CA ARG A 1090 -36.99 -0.88 -42.91
C ARG A 1090 -35.54 -1.40 -42.96
N PRO A 1091 -34.62 -0.75 -43.70
CA PRO A 1091 -33.28 -1.27 -43.91
C PRO A 1091 -32.42 -1.25 -42.64
N TYR A 1092 -32.73 -0.36 -41.70
CA TYR A 1092 -31.98 -0.15 -40.46
C TYR A 1092 -32.73 -0.64 -39.21
N ILE A 1093 -33.60 -1.63 -39.36
CA ILE A 1093 -34.36 -2.19 -38.23
C ILE A 1093 -33.47 -2.91 -37.20
N ASP A 1094 -32.34 -3.47 -37.64
CA ASP A 1094 -31.39 -4.18 -36.78
C ASP A 1094 -30.69 -3.22 -35.80
N PRO A 1095 -30.59 -3.56 -34.49
CA PRO A 1095 -29.93 -2.74 -33.47
C PRO A 1095 -28.52 -2.26 -33.83
N PHE A 1096 -27.78 -3.01 -34.65
CA PHE A 1096 -26.43 -2.65 -35.09
C PHE A 1096 -26.35 -1.21 -35.64
N TYR A 1097 -27.40 -0.73 -36.31
CA TYR A 1097 -27.39 0.56 -37.00
C TYR A 1097 -27.79 1.75 -36.14
N TRP A 1098 -28.59 1.55 -35.10
CA TRP A 1098 -29.18 2.66 -34.33
C TRP A 1098 -28.78 2.64 -32.84
N ALA A 1099 -28.44 1.48 -32.29
CA ALA A 1099 -28.17 1.33 -30.86
C ALA A 1099 -26.72 1.66 -30.45
N GLY A 1100 -25.84 1.94 -31.43
CA GLY A 1100 -24.41 2.12 -31.19
C GLY A 1100 -24.03 3.35 -30.39
N PHE A 1101 -24.92 4.34 -30.25
CA PHE A 1101 -24.65 5.59 -29.54
C PHE A 1101 -25.32 5.62 -28.16
N ILE A 1102 -24.58 6.08 -27.16
CA ILE A 1102 -25.07 6.30 -25.80
C ILE A 1102 -24.93 7.77 -25.38
N CYS A 1103 -25.72 8.19 -24.39
CA CYS A 1103 -25.62 9.52 -23.77
C CYS A 1103 -24.98 9.40 -22.38
N GLN A 1104 -23.89 10.12 -22.16
CA GLN A 1104 -23.20 10.25 -20.88
C GLN A 1104 -23.27 11.71 -20.40
N GLY A 1105 -23.30 11.94 -19.08
CA GLY A 1105 -23.29 13.30 -18.51
C GLY A 1105 -24.65 13.85 -18.10
N SER A 1106 -24.78 15.19 -18.06
CA SER A 1106 -25.96 15.93 -17.55
C SER A 1106 -27.17 15.92 -18.47
#